data_AF-A0A9R1NLI8-F1
#
_entry.id   AF-A0A9R1NLI8-F1
#
_cell.length_a   1.000
_cell.length_b   1.000
_cell.length_c   1.000
_cell.angle_alpha   90.00
_cell.angle_beta   90.00
_cell.angle_gamma   90.00
#
_symmetry.space_group_name_H-M   'P 1'
#
loop_
_entity.id
_entity.type
_entity.pdbx_description
1 polymer ?
#
loop_
_entity_poly.entity_id
_entity_poly.type
_entity_poly.pdbx_seq_one_letter_code
_entity_poly.pdbx_strand_id
1 'polypeptide(L)'
;MACIKSAQRAALTALAPEAPYLAAGTMSGAVDMQFSASANIEIFSLDFQSDSPDLPLLAAAPSPDRFNRLCWSRPGAADGDSFSLGLLAGGLSDGSVAVWNPLSMISSEGQAEDVMVAQLEKHNGAVTGLEFSELTPNRLASGGNEGDICIWDLKNPCEPNVFPPLKNVGSNAQAEISCLTWNPKFQHILASASSNGITVVWDLRTQKPLTSFSDSNRRNCSVLQWNPDMSTQLILASDDDNSPSLRVWDVRKTIAPVREFVGHSKGVIGMSWCPYDSSFLLTCAKDNRTICWDTVSGEIINELPTSSNGNFDIHWYRKIPGVVAASSYDGKIGVHNLEFSSLYAAGDSTVGASARPRAAAPKWLKCPTGASFGFGGKLVSFHPAQGTQAGTSEVHVHNLVIEQSLVSRSTEFEAAMQNRDKSALRALCDQKSQESLSEEEKETWSFLRVMFEDGDTARTKLLVHLGFNPPQEPTVNATDELSKALADTLNIDHGTDNMDAQFLADNGDDFFNNPQPSETSLAEEPMSTNVQEIEQEMPENIVPSDPSIDKSIQHALVVGDYKGAVNQCLAANRMADALVIAHAGGSALWESTRNQYLKNSISPYLKVVSAMVGNDLMSFVSTWPLNAWKETLALLCTFAGKEEWNVLCDTLASRLLSAGDMLAATLCYICAGNIDKAVEIWSRNLSSEDGGKTYVDLLQTITLALATGHKRFSASLSKLVENYAELLASQGLLKTAMEYLKLMGADENSDELTILRDRIAFSTEGASTI
;
A
#
# COMPACT_ATOMS: atom_id res chain seq x y z
N MET A 1 25.16 29.82 -3.26
CA MET A 1 25.39 29.91 -1.81
C MET A 1 24.82 31.21 -1.27
N ALA A 2 23.59 31.15 -0.76
CA ALA A 2 23.00 32.23 0.02
C ALA A 2 23.24 31.99 1.52
N CYS A 3 23.27 33.07 2.31
CA CYS A 3 23.10 32.97 3.75
C CYS A 3 21.63 32.58 4.01
N ILE A 4 21.41 31.44 4.68
CA ILE A 4 20.07 30.87 4.93
C ILE A 4 19.34 31.69 6.00
N LYS A 5 20.06 31.99 7.09
CA LYS A 5 19.57 32.68 8.28
C LYS A 5 20.68 33.54 8.85
N SER A 6 20.34 34.70 9.41
CA SER A 6 21.33 35.56 10.06
C SER A 6 20.80 36.36 11.25
N ALA A 7 21.71 36.74 12.15
CA ALA A 7 21.49 37.66 13.26
C ALA A 7 22.45 38.84 13.15
N GLN A 8 22.01 40.03 13.51
CA GLN A 8 22.86 41.22 13.64
C GLN A 8 23.54 41.21 15.03
N ARG A 9 24.61 40.42 15.16
CA ARG A 9 25.42 40.30 16.38
C ARG A 9 26.90 40.01 16.08
N ALA A 10 27.81 40.68 16.80
CA ALA A 10 29.23 40.32 16.86
C ALA A 10 29.47 39.42 18.10
N ALA A 11 29.42 38.10 17.92
CA ALA A 11 29.46 37.16 19.03
C ALA A 11 30.17 35.84 18.68
N LEU A 12 30.81 35.22 19.68
CA LEU A 12 31.26 33.83 19.61
C LEU A 12 30.05 32.91 19.65
N THR A 13 30.11 31.82 18.90
CA THR A 13 28.96 30.93 18.70
C THR A 13 29.20 29.53 19.26
N ALA A 14 28.14 28.91 19.74
CA ALA A 14 28.11 27.49 20.04
C ALA A 14 26.78 26.90 19.56
N LEU A 15 26.84 25.79 18.81
CA LEU A 15 25.67 25.09 18.29
C LEU A 15 25.25 23.98 19.25
N ALA A 16 23.94 23.89 19.53
CA ALA A 16 23.40 22.79 20.32
C ALA A 16 23.64 21.44 19.60
N PRO A 17 24.17 20.40 20.28
CA PRO A 17 24.49 19.15 19.62
C PRO A 17 23.29 18.36 19.07
N GLU A 18 22.13 18.45 19.72
CA GLU A 18 20.93 17.63 19.41
C GLU A 18 19.67 18.45 19.10
N ALA A 19 19.65 19.73 19.50
CA ALA A 19 18.54 20.66 19.34
C ALA A 19 18.83 21.74 18.27
N PRO A 20 17.80 22.34 17.65
CA PRO A 20 17.97 23.40 16.65
C PRO A 20 18.17 24.77 17.33
N TYR A 21 19.23 24.90 18.13
CA TYR A 21 19.56 26.14 18.85
C TYR A 21 21.00 26.57 18.61
N LEU A 22 21.21 27.89 18.62
CA LEU A 22 22.49 28.56 18.48
C LEU A 22 22.65 29.53 19.66
N ALA A 23 23.69 29.34 20.46
CA ALA A 23 24.07 30.29 21.50
C ALA A 23 25.10 31.28 20.94
N ALA A 24 24.98 32.54 21.33
CA ALA A 24 25.86 33.64 20.96
C ALA A 24 26.31 34.38 22.21
N GLY A 25 27.62 34.37 22.50
CA GLY A 25 28.24 35.07 23.62
C GLY A 25 28.98 36.32 23.16
N THR A 26 28.78 37.45 23.85
CA THR A 26 29.41 38.73 23.52
C THR A 26 30.94 38.62 23.55
N MET A 27 31.58 38.72 22.39
CA MET A 27 33.02 38.46 22.26
C MET A 27 33.89 39.51 22.96
N SER A 28 34.97 39.07 23.61
CA SER A 28 36.02 39.95 24.14
C SER A 28 36.83 40.60 23.02
N GLY A 29 37.16 41.88 23.16
CA GLY A 29 37.84 42.68 22.14
C GLY A 29 36.97 43.17 20.98
N ALA A 30 35.76 42.62 20.78
CA ALA A 30 34.78 43.17 19.83
C ALA A 30 33.96 44.29 20.49
N VAL A 31 33.90 45.45 19.83
CA VAL A 31 33.00 46.55 20.20
C VAL A 31 31.78 46.50 19.29
N ASP A 32 30.61 46.31 19.88
CA ASP A 32 29.34 46.32 19.16
C ASP A 32 29.08 47.71 18.55
N MET A 33 28.32 47.79 17.45
CA MET A 33 27.98 49.05 16.76
C MET A 33 27.27 50.06 17.67
N GLN A 34 26.65 49.58 18.75
CA GLN A 34 26.00 50.39 19.79
C GLN A 34 26.93 50.80 20.94
N PHE A 35 28.22 50.44 20.89
CA PHE A 35 29.22 50.65 21.94
C PHE A 35 28.80 50.13 23.34
N SER A 36 27.96 49.09 23.39
CA SER A 36 27.49 48.56 24.68
C SER A 36 28.62 47.90 25.47
N ALA A 37 28.73 48.28 26.74
CA ALA A 37 29.66 47.68 27.69
C ALA A 37 29.17 46.30 28.20
N SER A 38 27.86 46.03 28.18
CA SER A 38 27.26 44.80 28.72
C SER A 38 27.68 43.54 27.96
N ALA A 39 28.14 42.52 28.67
CA ALA A 39 28.30 41.18 28.12
C ALA A 39 27.01 40.37 28.34
N ASN A 40 26.45 39.83 27.26
CA ASN A 40 25.28 38.96 27.30
C ASN A 40 25.57 37.62 26.60
N ILE A 41 24.82 36.59 26.99
CA ILE A 41 24.66 35.34 26.26
C ILE A 41 23.21 35.24 25.75
N GLU A 42 23.06 34.96 24.47
CA GLU A 42 21.79 34.98 23.73
C GLU A 42 21.56 33.62 23.07
N ILE A 43 20.32 33.13 23.04
CA ILE A 43 19.94 31.87 22.39
C ILE A 43 18.98 32.17 21.24
N PHE A 44 19.36 31.75 20.04
CA PHE A 44 18.60 31.86 18.80
C PHE A 44 18.03 30.50 18.40
N SER A 45 16.85 30.49 17.78
CA SER A 45 16.27 29.29 17.16
C SER A 45 16.77 29.12 15.72
N LEU A 46 17.17 27.90 15.37
CA LEU A 46 17.54 27.49 14.02
C LEU A 46 16.34 26.86 13.32
N ASP A 47 15.32 27.66 13.07
CA ASP A 47 14.19 27.24 12.25
C ASP A 47 14.55 27.27 10.75
N PHE A 48 14.50 26.11 10.12
CA PHE A 48 14.71 25.91 8.68
C PHE A 48 13.39 25.68 7.91
N GLN A 49 12.22 25.75 8.57
CA GLN A 49 10.91 25.63 7.93
C GLN A 49 10.38 26.98 7.43
N SER A 50 10.69 28.08 8.14
CA SER A 50 10.37 29.44 7.68
C SER A 50 11.35 29.97 6.62
N ASP A 51 10.82 30.68 5.63
CA ASP A 51 11.62 31.38 4.59
C ASP A 51 12.26 32.69 5.10
N SER A 52 12.01 33.11 6.34
CA SER A 52 12.54 34.37 6.87
C SER A 52 14.06 34.33 7.02
N PRO A 53 14.83 35.31 6.52
CA PRO A 53 16.29 35.31 6.61
C PRO A 53 16.84 35.64 8.00
N ASP A 54 15.96 35.99 8.96
CA ASP A 54 16.35 36.38 10.32
C ASP A 54 16.34 35.18 11.27
N LEU A 55 17.31 35.15 12.19
CA LEU A 55 17.36 34.24 13.32
C LEU A 55 16.55 34.83 14.50
N PRO A 56 15.44 34.21 14.93
CA PRO A 56 14.66 34.69 16.06
C PRO A 56 15.41 34.44 17.38
N LEU A 57 15.54 35.51 18.19
CA LEU A 57 16.03 35.44 19.57
C LEU A 57 14.93 34.83 20.46
N LEU A 58 15.27 33.79 21.21
CA LEU A 58 14.38 33.14 22.18
C LEU A 58 14.62 33.61 23.61
N ALA A 59 15.90 33.75 23.99
CA ALA A 59 16.28 34.08 25.36
C ALA A 59 17.60 34.86 25.39
N ALA A 60 17.78 35.68 26.43
CA ALA A 60 19.03 36.37 26.71
C ALA A 60 19.28 36.41 28.23
N ALA A 61 20.53 36.24 28.64
CA ALA A 61 20.96 36.36 30.02
C ALA A 61 22.22 37.25 30.13
N PRO A 62 22.37 38.05 31.20
CA PRO A 62 23.59 38.79 31.45
C PRO A 62 24.76 37.84 31.79
N SER A 63 25.96 38.22 31.37
CA SER A 63 27.23 37.58 31.72
C SER A 63 28.04 38.53 32.62
N PRO A 64 28.84 38.03 33.59
CA PRO A 64 29.71 38.85 34.42
C PRO A 64 30.72 39.65 33.59
N ASP A 65 31.28 39.03 32.56
CA ASP A 65 32.25 39.62 31.63
C ASP A 65 32.14 38.98 30.23
N ARG A 66 32.95 39.44 29.29
CA ARG A 66 32.97 39.03 27.87
C ARG A 66 33.60 37.65 27.66
N PHE A 67 33.21 37.03 26.56
CA PHE A 67 33.57 35.66 26.20
C PHE A 67 34.84 35.64 25.33
N ASN A 68 35.81 34.79 25.71
CA ASN A 68 36.95 34.40 24.86
C ASN A 68 36.69 33.08 24.13
N ARG A 69 35.91 32.18 24.76
CA ARG A 69 35.41 30.92 24.20
C ARG A 69 33.99 30.64 24.68
N LEU A 70 33.22 29.93 23.87
CA LEU A 70 31.88 29.44 24.19
C LEU A 70 31.78 27.99 23.68
N CYS A 71 31.20 27.10 24.48
CA CYS A 71 30.93 25.72 24.06
C CYS A 71 29.63 25.17 24.67
N TRP A 72 29.06 24.16 24.03
CA TRP A 72 27.78 23.54 24.41
C TRP A 72 27.98 22.03 24.62
N SER A 73 27.62 21.51 25.79
CA SER A 73 27.68 20.08 26.08
C SER A 73 26.60 19.28 25.33
N ARG A 74 26.78 17.97 25.18
CA ARG A 74 25.65 17.08 24.92
C ARG A 74 24.70 17.04 26.14
N PRO A 75 23.42 16.67 25.95
CA PRO A 75 22.52 16.33 27.06
C PRO A 75 23.12 15.25 27.97
N GLY A 76 22.71 15.23 29.24
CA GLY A 76 23.29 14.33 30.26
C GLY A 76 24.58 14.81 30.91
N ALA A 77 24.96 16.09 30.74
CA ALA A 77 26.06 16.71 31.49
C ALA A 77 25.78 16.82 33.00
N ALA A 78 24.51 16.94 33.36
CA ALA A 78 23.99 16.83 34.72
C ALA A 78 22.78 15.89 34.71
N ASP A 79 22.53 15.20 35.82
CA ASP A 79 21.46 14.21 35.92
C ASP A 79 20.10 14.90 36.15
N GLY A 80 19.15 14.75 35.22
CA GLY A 80 17.77 15.24 35.36
C GLY A 80 17.19 15.85 34.07
N ASP A 81 15.87 15.74 33.89
CA ASP A 81 15.15 16.23 32.71
C ASP A 81 15.28 17.77 32.51
N SER A 82 15.61 18.48 33.59
CA SER A 82 15.94 19.91 33.62
C SER A 82 17.17 20.31 32.79
N PHE A 83 17.98 19.34 32.34
CA PHE A 83 19.19 19.56 31.52
C PHE A 83 19.11 18.83 30.16
N SER A 84 17.90 18.60 29.65
CA SER A 84 17.62 17.94 28.37
C SER A 84 18.23 18.64 27.14
N LEU A 85 18.56 19.93 27.24
CA LEU A 85 19.29 20.67 26.20
C LEU A 85 20.82 20.71 26.42
N GLY A 86 21.35 20.00 27.41
CA GLY A 86 22.75 20.12 27.84
C GLY A 86 23.01 21.42 28.60
N LEU A 87 24.29 21.78 28.73
CA LEU A 87 24.78 22.97 29.42
C LEU A 87 25.64 23.82 28.48
N LEU A 88 25.56 25.14 28.65
CA LEU A 88 26.43 26.11 27.98
C LEU A 88 27.56 26.51 28.93
N ALA A 89 28.80 26.55 28.45
CA ALA A 89 29.93 27.06 29.21
C ALA A 89 30.69 28.14 28.43
N GLY A 90 31.12 29.18 29.15
CA GLY A 90 31.82 30.34 28.59
C GLY A 90 33.09 30.63 29.38
N GLY A 91 34.20 30.83 28.67
CA GLY A 91 35.47 31.22 29.24
C GLY A 91 35.55 32.74 29.20
N LEU A 92 35.55 33.38 30.37
CA LEU A 92 35.46 34.83 30.49
C LEU A 92 36.84 35.49 30.49
N SER A 93 36.89 36.82 30.28
CA SER A 93 38.14 37.60 30.37
C SER A 93 38.63 37.85 31.79
N ASP A 94 37.77 37.76 32.80
CA ASP A 94 38.14 37.83 34.23
C ASP A 94 38.89 36.58 34.75
N GLY A 95 38.84 35.46 34.01
CA GLY A 95 39.44 34.17 34.38
C GLY A 95 38.47 33.15 34.98
N SER A 96 37.20 33.52 35.14
CA SER A 96 36.15 32.59 35.55
C SER A 96 35.61 31.79 34.35
N VAL A 97 35.09 30.59 34.64
CA VAL A 97 34.28 29.81 33.69
C VAL A 97 32.85 29.81 34.19
N ALA A 98 31.95 30.47 33.47
CA ALA A 98 30.53 30.50 33.80
C ALA A 98 29.77 29.41 33.01
N VAL A 99 28.76 28.82 33.66
CA VAL A 99 27.96 27.71 33.12
C VAL A 99 26.47 28.06 33.24
N TRP A 100 25.73 27.94 32.15
CA TRP A 100 24.30 28.28 32.06
C TRP A 100 23.44 27.06 31.67
N ASN A 101 22.19 27.05 32.13
CA ASN A 101 21.17 26.10 31.68
C ASN A 101 20.33 26.70 30.55
N PRO A 102 20.54 26.30 29.27
CA PRO A 102 19.75 26.80 28.14
C PRO A 102 18.27 26.45 28.23
N LEU A 103 17.87 25.38 28.92
CA LEU A 103 16.45 25.04 29.11
C LEU A 103 15.75 26.10 29.98
N SER A 104 16.35 26.43 31.13
CA SER A 104 15.84 27.47 32.05
C SER A 104 15.85 28.86 31.43
N MET A 105 16.80 29.16 30.53
CA MET A 105 16.81 30.40 29.76
C MET A 105 15.60 30.52 28.82
N ILE A 106 15.22 29.43 28.15
CA ILE A 106 14.13 29.42 27.16
C ILE A 106 12.75 29.34 27.84
N SER A 107 12.62 28.64 28.96
CA SER A 107 11.31 28.33 29.56
C SER A 107 10.62 29.51 30.27
N SER A 108 11.30 30.64 30.51
CA SER A 108 10.77 31.88 31.12
C SER A 108 10.20 31.79 32.55
N GLU A 109 10.11 30.59 33.14
CA GLU A 109 9.62 30.37 34.51
C GLU A 109 10.75 30.34 35.57
N GLY A 110 12.02 30.30 35.15
CA GLY A 110 13.17 30.30 36.06
C GLY A 110 13.47 31.68 36.67
N GLN A 111 13.86 31.72 37.95
CA GLN A 111 14.45 32.93 38.53
C GLN A 111 15.82 33.19 37.89
N ALA A 112 16.30 34.44 37.92
CA ALA A 112 17.59 34.81 37.30
C ALA A 112 18.78 34.03 37.89
N GLU A 113 18.66 33.50 39.11
CA GLU A 113 19.65 32.66 39.78
C GLU A 113 19.65 31.20 39.26
N ASP A 114 18.53 30.66 38.75
CA ASP A 114 18.46 29.30 38.17
C ASP A 114 19.03 29.20 36.74
N VAL A 115 19.29 30.35 36.11
CA VAL A 115 19.80 30.44 34.73
C VAL A 115 21.30 30.18 34.67
N MET A 116 22.07 30.65 35.65
CA MET A 116 23.50 30.39 35.77
C MET A 116 23.72 29.30 36.84
N VAL A 117 24.15 28.13 36.39
CA VAL A 117 24.30 26.92 37.23
C VAL A 117 25.56 26.99 38.09
N ALA A 118 26.65 27.56 37.55
CA ALA A 118 27.91 27.69 38.28
C ALA A 118 28.79 28.81 37.70
N GLN A 119 29.56 29.47 38.56
CA GLN A 119 30.71 30.29 38.19
C GLN A 119 31.96 29.65 38.84
N LEU A 120 32.96 29.35 38.02
CA LEU A 120 34.11 28.52 38.38
C LEU A 120 35.39 29.37 38.37
N GLU A 121 35.78 29.85 39.55
CA GLU A 121 36.91 30.76 39.74
C GLU A 121 38.16 30.02 40.22
N LYS A 122 39.07 29.70 39.29
CA LYS A 122 40.37 29.09 39.66
C LYS A 122 41.54 29.48 38.76
N HIS A 123 41.31 29.91 37.53
CA HIS A 123 42.38 30.46 36.69
C HIS A 123 42.74 31.88 37.15
N ASN A 124 44.02 32.22 37.03
CA ASN A 124 44.50 33.57 37.27
C ASN A 124 44.70 34.26 35.91
N GLY A 125 43.70 35.03 35.48
CA GLY A 125 43.64 35.62 34.13
C GLY A 125 42.79 34.82 33.15
N ALA A 126 42.57 35.41 31.97
CA ALA A 126 41.58 35.00 30.98
C ALA A 126 41.56 33.50 30.64
N VAL A 127 40.36 32.96 30.36
CA VAL A 127 40.19 31.57 29.89
C VAL A 127 40.10 31.53 28.37
N THR A 128 41.19 31.13 27.73
CA THR A 128 41.41 31.14 26.28
C THR A 128 41.14 29.80 25.60
N GLY A 129 41.19 28.69 26.35
CA GLY A 129 40.80 27.37 25.88
C GLY A 129 39.63 26.83 26.71
N LEU A 130 38.57 26.36 26.06
CA LEU A 130 37.40 25.78 26.73
C LEU A 130 36.70 24.75 25.84
N GLU A 131 36.56 23.50 26.30
CA GLU A 131 35.83 22.47 25.55
C GLU A 131 35.20 21.40 26.45
N PHE A 132 33.95 21.02 26.14
CA PHE A 132 33.27 19.87 26.73
C PHE A 132 33.74 18.55 26.14
N SER A 133 33.83 17.50 26.95
CA SER A 133 34.11 16.16 26.45
C SER A 133 32.89 15.57 25.74
N GLU A 134 33.07 15.17 24.48
CA GLU A 134 32.01 14.56 23.65
C GLU A 134 31.45 13.24 24.18
N LEU A 135 32.28 12.48 24.91
CA LEU A 135 31.97 11.13 25.39
C LEU A 135 31.47 11.11 26.82
N THR A 136 31.87 12.09 27.63
CA THR A 136 31.46 12.25 29.03
C THR A 136 31.02 13.70 29.24
N PRO A 137 29.76 14.05 28.93
CA PRO A 137 29.30 15.45 28.85
C PRO A 137 29.39 16.21 30.18
N ASN A 138 29.52 15.51 31.31
CA ASN A 138 29.76 16.11 32.63
C ASN A 138 31.19 16.67 32.82
N ARG A 139 32.10 16.46 31.85
CA ARG A 139 33.49 16.91 31.93
C ARG A 139 33.77 18.11 31.03
N LEU A 140 34.35 19.14 31.62
CA LEU A 140 34.73 20.39 30.96
C LEU A 140 36.24 20.61 31.13
N ALA A 141 36.97 20.84 30.03
CA ALA A 141 38.36 21.27 30.07
C ALA A 141 38.43 22.78 29.87
N SER A 142 39.31 23.44 30.63
CA SER A 142 39.57 24.87 30.54
C SER A 142 41.07 25.16 30.67
N GLY A 143 41.55 26.18 29.97
CA GLY A 143 42.95 26.59 29.97
C GLY A 143 43.07 28.10 30.08
N GLY A 144 43.95 28.55 30.98
CA GLY A 144 44.17 29.97 31.25
C GLY A 144 45.53 30.49 30.78
N ASN A 145 45.71 31.81 30.91
CA ASN A 145 46.91 32.52 30.48
C ASN A 145 48.21 32.11 31.20
N GLU A 146 48.13 31.60 32.43
CA GLU A 146 49.29 31.12 33.20
C GLU A 146 49.77 29.71 32.81
N GLY A 147 49.10 29.08 31.83
CA GLY A 147 49.45 27.73 31.35
C GLY A 147 48.74 26.59 32.11
N ASP A 148 47.87 26.92 33.05
CA ASP A 148 47.12 25.96 33.87
C ASP A 148 45.98 25.32 33.07
N ILE A 149 45.84 23.99 33.15
CA ILE A 149 44.66 23.27 32.63
C ILE A 149 43.82 22.80 33.82
N CYS A 150 42.58 23.27 33.92
CA CYS A 150 41.61 22.77 34.89
C CYS A 150 40.59 21.86 34.20
N ILE A 151 40.47 20.62 34.68
CA ILE A 151 39.42 19.68 34.29
C ILE A 151 38.36 19.64 35.39
N TRP A 152 37.17 20.12 35.06
CA TRP A 152 36.02 20.19 35.93
C TRP A 152 35.13 18.97 35.72
N ASP A 153 34.60 18.40 36.80
CA ASP A 153 33.47 17.48 36.77
C ASP A 153 32.26 18.25 37.29
N LEU A 154 31.26 18.49 36.44
CA LEU A 154 30.12 19.34 36.78
C LEU A 154 29.21 18.73 37.86
N LYS A 155 29.40 17.46 38.22
CA LYS A 155 28.76 16.86 39.40
C LYS A 155 29.38 17.34 40.72
N ASN A 156 30.65 17.76 40.71
CA ASN A 156 31.41 18.23 41.87
C ASN A 156 32.31 19.43 41.48
N PRO A 157 31.75 20.63 41.24
CA PRO A 157 32.49 21.78 40.71
C PRO A 157 33.59 22.33 41.64
N CYS A 158 33.54 22.04 42.95
CA CYS A 158 34.43 22.62 43.96
C CYS A 158 35.89 22.11 43.88
N GLU A 159 36.14 20.93 43.31
CA GLU A 159 37.48 20.31 43.27
C GLU A 159 37.88 19.90 41.82
N PRO A 160 38.22 20.86 40.95
CA PRO A 160 38.76 20.55 39.64
C PRO A 160 40.14 19.90 39.73
N ASN A 161 40.40 18.95 38.83
CA ASN A 161 41.73 18.40 38.61
C ASN A 161 42.57 19.44 37.86
N VAL A 162 43.49 20.07 38.58
CA VAL A 162 44.43 21.06 38.01
C VAL A 162 45.70 20.34 37.54
N PHE A 163 46.07 20.56 36.29
CA PHE A 163 47.30 20.07 35.69
C PHE A 163 48.30 21.24 35.66
N PRO A 164 49.52 21.05 36.19
CA PRO A 164 50.49 22.14 36.30
C PRO A 164 50.99 22.60 34.93
N PRO A 165 51.40 23.88 34.80
CA PRO A 165 51.85 24.44 33.55
C PRO A 165 53.18 23.81 33.15
N LEU A 166 53.33 23.55 31.85
CA LEU A 166 54.55 22.96 31.30
C LEU A 166 55.68 23.98 31.36
N LYS A 167 56.58 23.79 32.32
CA LYS A 167 57.78 24.63 32.45
C LYS A 167 58.69 24.42 31.25
N ASN A 168 58.97 25.51 30.52
CA ASN A 168 59.91 25.50 29.41
C ASN A 168 61.31 25.08 29.89
N VAL A 169 61.92 24.11 29.22
CA VAL A 169 63.35 23.81 29.38
C VAL A 169 64.13 24.98 28.76
N GLY A 170 64.50 25.96 29.58
CA GLY A 170 65.33 27.11 29.20
C GLY A 170 64.67 28.49 29.25
N SER A 171 63.41 28.63 29.70
CA SER A 171 62.80 29.95 29.94
C SER A 171 61.92 29.93 31.20
N ASN A 172 62.05 30.97 32.03
CA ASN A 172 61.26 31.15 33.25
C ASN A 172 59.84 31.68 32.98
N ALA A 173 59.48 32.00 31.73
CA ALA A 173 58.13 32.42 31.37
C ALA A 173 57.19 31.20 31.29
N GLN A 174 56.12 31.24 32.07
CA GLN A 174 54.94 30.39 31.85
C GLN A 174 54.35 30.69 30.47
N ALA A 175 53.73 29.69 29.87
CA ALA A 175 53.28 29.77 28.49
C ALA A 175 51.77 29.59 28.41
N GLU A 176 51.10 30.67 28.04
CA GLU A 176 49.65 30.74 27.81
C GLU A 176 49.17 29.60 26.92
N ILE A 177 48.03 29.02 27.28
CA ILE A 177 47.29 28.08 26.44
C ILE A 177 46.51 28.91 25.43
N SER A 178 46.56 28.55 24.15
CA SER A 178 45.76 29.23 23.12
C SER A 178 44.48 28.50 22.78
N CYS A 179 44.51 27.15 22.84
CA CYS A 179 43.38 26.29 22.58
C CYS A 179 43.54 24.90 23.23
N LEU A 180 42.40 24.25 23.46
CA LEU A 180 42.25 22.93 24.08
C LEU A 180 41.17 22.16 23.30
N THR A 181 41.37 20.85 23.11
CA THR A 181 40.33 19.98 22.55
C THR A 181 40.49 18.50 22.94
N TRP A 182 39.35 17.85 23.15
CA TRP A 182 39.22 16.45 23.57
C TRP A 182 39.34 15.49 22.40
N ASN A 183 39.89 14.31 22.68
CA ASN A 183 39.90 13.25 21.69
C ASN A 183 38.48 12.66 21.49
N PRO A 184 37.91 12.65 20.27
CA PRO A 184 36.53 12.23 20.04
C PRO A 184 36.31 10.71 20.20
N LYS A 185 37.38 9.90 20.33
CA LYS A 185 37.28 8.45 20.58
C LYS A 185 37.72 8.05 21.99
N PHE A 186 38.45 8.89 22.72
CA PHE A 186 39.04 8.54 24.02
C PHE A 186 38.82 9.64 25.08
N GLN A 187 37.88 9.42 25.99
CA GLN A 187 37.48 10.36 27.06
C GLN A 187 38.59 10.81 28.04
N HIS A 188 39.77 10.19 27.97
CA HIS A 188 40.91 10.46 28.86
C HIS A 188 42.08 11.15 28.13
N ILE A 189 41.96 11.41 26.82
CA ILE A 189 42.99 12.06 26.02
C ILE A 189 42.54 13.47 25.67
N LEU A 190 43.40 14.44 25.98
CA LEU A 190 43.18 15.87 25.75
C LEU A 190 44.41 16.44 25.05
N ALA A 191 44.23 17.34 24.09
CA ALA A 191 45.32 18.11 23.50
C ALA A 191 45.21 19.59 23.89
N SER A 192 46.35 20.19 24.24
CA SER A 192 46.50 21.63 24.49
C SER A 192 47.58 22.19 23.58
N ALA A 193 47.31 23.32 22.91
CA ALA A 193 48.37 24.10 22.28
C ALA A 193 48.68 25.35 23.11
N SER A 194 49.95 25.73 23.15
CA SER A 194 50.41 26.96 23.77
C SER A 194 50.70 28.03 22.71
N SER A 195 50.60 29.30 23.13
CA SER A 195 51.02 30.45 22.33
C SER A 195 52.49 30.36 21.86
N ASN A 196 53.34 29.60 22.54
CA ASN A 196 54.75 29.37 22.15
C ASN A 196 54.97 28.28 21.07
N GLY A 197 53.90 27.74 20.48
CA GLY A 197 53.96 26.72 19.43
C GLY A 197 54.28 25.29 19.88
N ILE A 198 54.29 25.03 21.20
CA ILE A 198 54.32 23.68 21.76
C ILE A 198 52.88 23.16 21.88
N THR A 199 52.64 21.98 21.32
CA THR A 199 51.41 21.20 21.51
C THR A 199 51.71 19.98 22.38
N VAL A 200 50.86 19.73 23.37
CA VAL A 200 50.97 18.59 24.28
C VAL A 200 49.68 17.81 24.32
N VAL A 201 49.82 16.49 24.23
CA VAL A 201 48.75 15.52 24.44
C VAL A 201 48.89 14.96 25.85
N TRP A 202 47.81 15.02 26.61
CA TRP A 202 47.72 14.62 28.01
C TRP A 202 46.92 13.32 28.13
N ASP A 203 47.33 12.46 29.06
CA ASP A 203 46.51 11.37 29.56
C ASP A 203 46.03 11.70 30.99
N LEU A 204 44.73 11.90 31.13
CA LEU A 204 44.09 12.26 32.39
C LEU A 204 44.09 11.13 33.42
N ARG A 205 44.29 9.86 33.01
CA ARG A 205 44.40 8.72 33.93
C ARG A 205 45.74 8.69 34.65
N THR A 206 46.81 9.09 33.97
CA THR A 206 48.18 9.10 34.51
C THR A 206 48.62 10.47 35.03
N GLN A 207 47.79 11.49 34.84
CA GLN A 207 48.05 12.90 35.19
C GLN A 207 49.39 13.42 34.63
N LYS A 208 49.75 12.96 33.42
CA LYS A 208 51.03 13.26 32.77
C LYS A 208 50.85 13.61 31.29
N PRO A 209 51.77 14.41 30.71
CA PRO A 209 51.84 14.56 29.27
C PRO A 209 52.23 13.20 28.66
N LEU A 210 51.41 12.70 27.74
CA LEU A 210 51.66 11.49 26.97
C LEU A 210 52.74 11.74 25.92
N THR A 211 52.67 12.88 25.24
CA THR A 211 53.69 13.35 24.30
C THR A 211 53.60 14.86 24.10
N SER A 212 54.72 15.48 23.76
CA SER A 212 54.83 16.91 23.46
C SER A 212 55.60 17.10 22.17
N PHE A 213 55.13 17.99 21.30
CA PHE A 213 55.75 18.30 20.03
C PHE A 213 55.61 19.79 19.68
N SER A 214 56.51 20.28 18.84
CA SER A 214 56.52 21.67 18.39
C SER A 214 57.01 21.72 16.96
N ASP A 215 56.47 22.63 16.15
CA ASP A 215 57.05 22.92 14.84
C ASP A 215 58.47 23.49 15.00
N SER A 216 59.31 23.23 14.00
CA SER A 216 60.67 23.77 13.86
C SER A 216 60.75 25.28 14.06
N ASN A 217 59.75 26.02 13.56
CA ASN A 217 59.65 27.47 13.67
C ASN A 217 58.92 27.96 14.94
N ARG A 218 58.44 27.06 15.82
CA ARG A 218 57.68 27.37 17.05
C ARG A 218 56.57 28.43 16.86
N ARG A 219 55.80 28.28 15.78
CA ARG A 219 54.73 29.22 15.41
C ARG A 219 53.57 29.14 16.39
N ASN A 220 52.99 30.28 16.73
CA ASN A 220 51.82 30.36 17.60
C ASN A 220 50.65 29.58 16.98
N CYS A 221 50.09 28.64 17.74
CA CYS A 221 48.89 27.90 17.32
C CYS A 221 47.64 28.68 17.73
N SER A 222 46.74 28.98 16.82
CA SER A 222 45.44 29.60 17.12
C SER A 222 44.39 28.57 17.55
N VAL A 223 44.27 27.50 16.76
CA VAL A 223 43.25 26.46 16.92
C VAL A 223 43.86 25.06 16.71
N LEU A 224 43.40 24.10 17.49
CA LEU A 224 43.72 22.68 17.41
C LEU A 224 42.41 21.89 17.31
N GLN A 225 42.32 20.94 16.37
CA GLN A 225 41.19 19.99 16.32
C GLN A 225 41.66 18.57 16.00
N TRP A 226 41.03 17.59 16.65
CA TRP A 226 41.25 16.16 16.39
C TRP A 226 40.50 15.70 15.14
N ASN A 227 41.02 14.68 14.47
CA ASN A 227 40.32 14.01 13.39
C ASN A 227 39.12 13.20 13.95
N PRO A 228 37.88 13.41 13.47
CA PRO A 228 36.70 12.73 13.99
C PRO A 228 36.65 11.23 13.67
N ASP A 229 37.33 10.77 12.63
CA ASP A 229 37.46 9.35 12.26
C ASP A 229 38.70 8.71 12.91
N MET A 230 39.86 9.39 12.86
CA MET A 230 41.16 8.84 13.28
C MET A 230 41.66 9.43 14.61
N SER A 231 41.55 8.65 15.69
CA SER A 231 41.91 9.06 17.06
C SER A 231 43.38 9.44 17.33
N THR A 232 44.29 9.27 16.37
CA THR A 232 45.72 9.65 16.54
C THR A 232 46.14 10.84 15.69
N GLN A 233 45.25 11.40 14.88
CA GLN A 233 45.56 12.58 14.06
C GLN A 233 44.85 13.82 14.59
N LEU A 234 45.55 14.95 14.51
CA LEU A 234 45.03 16.28 14.82
C LEU A 234 45.59 17.31 13.83
N ILE A 235 44.92 18.44 13.69
CA ILE A 235 45.37 19.58 12.89
C ILE A 235 45.68 20.77 13.80
N LEU A 236 46.79 21.44 13.51
CA LEU A 236 47.18 22.73 14.09
C LEU A 236 47.03 23.85 13.06
N ALA A 237 46.40 24.94 13.45
CA ALA A 237 46.34 26.19 12.69
C ALA A 237 47.39 27.20 13.19
N SER A 238 48.14 27.81 12.26
CA SER A 238 49.12 28.87 12.55
C SER A 238 48.47 30.26 12.53
N ASP A 239 48.69 31.05 13.58
CA ASP A 239 48.24 32.46 13.64
C ASP A 239 49.24 33.46 13.05
N ASP A 240 50.44 33.00 12.67
CA ASP A 240 51.49 33.85 12.07
C ASP A 240 51.10 34.28 10.65
N ASP A 241 50.96 35.60 10.46
CA ASP A 241 50.64 36.23 9.19
C ASP A 241 51.71 35.99 8.11
N ASN A 242 52.97 35.78 8.50
CA ASN A 242 54.05 35.49 7.53
C ASN A 242 54.03 34.04 7.05
N SER A 243 53.40 33.13 7.80
CA SER A 243 53.44 31.71 7.50
C SER A 243 52.14 30.96 7.91
N PRO A 244 51.00 31.32 7.29
CA PRO A 244 49.67 30.79 7.59
C PRO A 244 49.46 29.38 7.02
N SER A 245 50.01 28.41 7.74
CA SER A 245 49.96 26.99 7.41
C SER A 245 49.08 26.21 8.38
N LEU A 246 48.30 25.26 7.85
CA LEU A 246 47.58 24.24 8.62
C LEU A 246 48.41 22.95 8.59
N ARG A 247 48.67 22.30 9.73
CA ARG A 247 49.50 21.08 9.79
C ARG A 247 48.78 19.91 10.42
N VAL A 248 48.71 18.79 9.69
CA VAL A 248 48.27 17.49 10.23
C VAL A 248 49.42 16.85 10.98
N TRP A 249 49.21 16.46 12.23
CA TRP A 249 50.17 15.70 13.05
C TRP A 249 49.56 14.33 13.41
N ASP A 250 50.39 13.29 13.38
CA ASP A 250 50.08 11.99 13.99
C ASP A 250 50.80 11.93 15.34
N VAL A 251 50.03 11.74 16.42
CA VAL A 251 50.53 11.65 17.81
C VAL A 251 51.51 10.49 17.98
N ARG A 252 51.49 9.49 17.09
CA ARG A 252 52.48 8.40 17.03
C ARG A 252 53.81 8.78 16.37
N LYS A 253 53.87 9.90 15.65
CA LYS A 253 55.02 10.36 14.84
C LYS A 253 55.23 11.86 15.00
N THR A 254 55.69 12.25 16.17
CA THR A 254 55.84 13.67 16.59
C THR A 254 57.06 14.42 16.03
N ILE A 255 57.85 13.80 15.15
CA ILE A 255 59.09 14.40 14.62
C ILE A 255 58.80 15.46 13.54
N ALA A 256 57.75 15.26 12.75
CA ALA A 256 57.38 16.13 11.63
C ALA A 256 55.87 16.02 11.35
N PRO A 257 55.23 17.07 10.78
CA PRO A 257 53.85 16.98 10.34
C PRO A 257 53.70 15.95 9.23
N VAL A 258 52.57 15.24 9.23
CA VAL A 258 52.19 14.27 8.19
C VAL A 258 51.83 14.99 6.88
N ARG A 259 51.24 16.18 6.99
CA ARG A 259 50.80 17.01 5.87
C ARG A 259 50.72 18.47 6.29
N GLU A 260 50.92 19.36 5.32
CA GLU A 260 50.74 20.80 5.47
C GLU A 260 49.81 21.31 4.36
N PHE A 261 48.85 22.15 4.73
CA PHE A 261 47.97 22.86 3.80
C PHE A 261 48.32 24.35 3.84
N VAL A 262 48.44 24.98 2.66
CA VAL A 262 48.82 26.38 2.47
C VAL A 262 47.88 26.98 1.42
N GLY A 263 47.38 28.19 1.67
CA GLY A 263 46.46 28.88 0.74
C GLY A 263 45.65 30.03 1.35
N HIS A 264 45.64 30.16 2.67
CA HIS A 264 45.41 31.45 3.32
C HIS A 264 46.64 32.36 3.12
N SER A 265 46.40 33.67 3.18
CA SER A 265 47.42 34.73 2.99
C SER A 265 47.79 35.47 4.28
N LYS A 266 47.08 35.19 5.38
CA LYS A 266 47.35 35.68 6.75
C LYS A 266 46.94 34.63 7.78
N GLY A 267 47.27 34.85 9.05
CA GLY A 267 47.06 33.91 10.16
C GLY A 267 45.63 33.38 10.25
N VAL A 268 45.51 32.07 10.45
CA VAL A 268 44.23 31.37 10.60
C VAL A 268 43.69 31.62 12.01
N ILE A 269 42.45 32.07 12.14
CA ILE A 269 41.83 32.44 13.43
C ILE A 269 40.90 31.33 13.95
N GLY A 270 40.12 30.73 13.05
CA GLY A 270 39.08 29.74 13.36
C GLY A 270 39.19 28.51 12.48
N MET A 271 38.81 27.35 13.02
CA MET A 271 38.86 26.06 12.32
C MET A 271 37.73 25.15 12.81
N SER A 272 37.13 24.39 11.89
CA SER A 272 36.04 23.46 12.19
C SER A 272 36.11 22.23 11.28
N TRP A 273 36.40 21.05 11.84
CA TRP A 273 36.44 19.78 11.13
C TRP A 273 35.03 19.18 11.06
N CYS A 274 34.59 18.75 9.87
CA CYS A 274 33.26 18.18 9.69
C CYS A 274 33.10 16.87 10.49
N PRO A 275 32.13 16.77 11.42
CA PRO A 275 31.95 15.58 12.26
C PRO A 275 31.38 14.38 11.49
N TYR A 276 30.76 14.60 10.33
CA TYR A 276 30.16 13.55 9.50
C TYR A 276 31.13 12.95 8.49
N ASP A 277 32.12 13.72 8.06
CA ASP A 277 33.09 13.30 7.06
C ASP A 277 34.42 13.99 7.30
N SER A 278 35.38 13.24 7.85
CA SER A 278 36.77 13.67 8.05
C SER A 278 37.46 14.23 6.79
N SER A 279 36.90 14.03 5.59
CA SER A 279 37.40 14.63 4.35
C SER A 279 37.24 16.15 4.32
N PHE A 280 36.30 16.77 5.06
CA PHE A 280 36.07 18.23 5.00
C PHE A 280 36.54 18.98 6.24
N LEU A 281 37.28 20.07 6.01
CA LEU A 281 37.74 21.00 7.03
C LEU A 281 37.39 22.44 6.63
N LEU A 282 36.83 23.22 7.54
CA LEU A 282 36.63 24.66 7.39
C LEU A 282 37.68 25.44 8.15
N THR A 283 38.13 26.55 7.58
CA THR A 283 39.00 27.52 8.25
C THR A 283 38.64 28.95 7.88
N CYS A 284 38.79 29.88 8.83
CA CYS A 284 38.81 31.32 8.55
C CYS A 284 40.12 31.94 9.03
N ALA A 285 40.53 33.02 8.36
CA ALA A 285 41.77 33.71 8.64
C ALA A 285 41.61 35.24 8.59
N LYS A 286 42.65 35.93 9.04
CA LYS A 286 42.79 37.41 9.01
C LYS A 286 42.77 38.01 7.58
N ASP A 287 42.71 37.17 6.54
CA ASP A 287 42.61 37.56 5.13
C ASP A 287 41.18 37.70 4.61
N ASN A 288 40.19 37.65 5.50
CA ASN A 288 38.75 37.70 5.23
C ASN A 288 38.21 36.51 4.40
N ARG A 289 39.01 35.47 4.17
CA ARG A 289 38.59 34.27 3.43
C ARG A 289 38.12 33.20 4.41
N THR A 290 37.10 32.45 4.01
CA THR A 290 36.65 31.25 4.71
C THR A 290 36.67 30.08 3.75
N ILE A 291 37.57 29.13 3.98
CA ILE A 291 37.97 28.11 3.01
C ILE A 291 37.50 26.73 3.50
N CYS A 292 36.93 25.95 2.58
CA CYS A 292 36.63 24.53 2.76
C CYS A 292 37.67 23.69 2.03
N TRP A 293 38.44 22.92 2.80
CA TRP A 293 39.52 22.04 2.33
C TRP A 293 39.05 20.60 2.24
N ASP A 294 39.59 19.88 1.26
CA ASP A 294 39.67 18.42 1.32
C ASP A 294 40.91 18.02 2.12
N THR A 295 40.74 17.34 3.26
CA THR A 295 41.87 16.88 4.09
C THR A 295 42.65 15.75 3.43
N VAL A 296 42.05 15.03 2.47
CA VAL A 296 42.62 13.84 1.81
C VAL A 296 43.53 14.22 0.63
N SER A 297 43.11 15.13 -0.24
CA SER A 297 43.97 15.70 -1.30
C SER A 297 44.82 16.89 -0.81
N GLY A 298 44.27 17.70 0.10
CA GLY A 298 44.83 18.99 0.50
C GLY A 298 44.42 20.17 -0.39
N GLU A 299 43.47 19.95 -1.31
CA GLU A 299 42.99 20.98 -2.23
C GLU A 299 41.87 21.83 -1.60
N ILE A 300 41.73 23.06 -2.12
CA ILE A 300 40.62 23.96 -1.77
C ILE A 300 39.41 23.56 -2.60
N ILE A 301 38.37 23.05 -1.93
CA ILE A 301 37.11 22.68 -2.57
C ILE A 301 36.28 23.93 -2.84
N ASN A 302 36.00 24.67 -1.76
CA ASN A 302 35.01 25.75 -1.78
C ASN A 302 35.45 26.90 -0.87
N GLU A 303 34.78 28.04 -1.04
CA GLU A 303 35.04 29.26 -0.29
C GLU A 303 33.70 29.93 -0.01
N LEU A 304 33.41 30.22 1.26
CA LEU A 304 32.21 30.97 1.61
C LEU A 304 32.33 32.42 1.10
N PRO A 305 31.22 33.09 0.77
CA PRO A 305 31.25 34.47 0.28
C PRO A 305 32.01 35.38 1.24
N THR A 306 32.95 36.14 0.68
CA THR A 306 33.74 37.15 1.41
C THR A 306 32.84 38.27 1.91
N SER A 307 32.70 38.40 3.22
CA SER A 307 32.14 39.57 3.90
C SER A 307 33.14 40.74 3.89
N SER A 308 32.68 41.96 4.21
CA SER A 308 33.51 43.17 4.28
C SER A 308 34.65 43.00 5.28
N ASN A 309 34.37 42.46 6.45
CA ASN A 309 35.36 41.98 7.41
C ASN A 309 35.26 40.46 7.59
N GLY A 310 36.39 39.81 7.87
CA GLY A 310 36.49 38.36 7.95
C GLY A 310 35.64 37.72 9.05
N ASN A 311 35.40 36.42 8.87
CA ASN A 311 34.85 35.57 9.93
C ASN A 311 35.95 35.23 10.94
N PHE A 312 35.61 35.21 12.23
CA PHE A 312 36.54 34.84 13.31
C PHE A 312 36.19 33.52 14.00
N ASP A 313 34.93 33.09 13.90
CA ASP A 313 34.42 31.87 14.52
C ASP A 313 33.52 31.11 13.53
N ILE A 314 33.67 29.78 13.48
CA ILE A 314 33.00 28.90 12.50
C ILE A 314 32.69 27.54 13.15
N HIS A 315 31.44 27.08 12.99
CA HIS A 315 31.02 25.77 13.47
C HIS A 315 30.20 25.00 12.42
N TRP A 316 30.51 23.72 12.25
CA TRP A 316 29.62 22.78 11.57
C TRP A 316 28.38 22.51 12.41
N TYR A 317 27.21 22.52 11.78
CA TYR A 317 25.99 22.10 12.46
C TYR A 317 25.92 20.58 12.58
N ARG A 318 25.83 20.08 13.81
CA ARG A 318 25.90 18.64 14.15
C ARG A 318 24.62 17.84 13.85
N LYS A 319 23.55 18.50 13.38
CA LYS A 319 22.25 17.86 13.09
C LYS A 319 21.92 17.78 11.59
N ILE A 320 22.26 18.80 10.80
CA ILE A 320 22.08 18.79 9.34
C ILE A 320 23.44 18.95 8.67
N PRO A 321 23.94 17.92 7.93
CA PRO A 321 25.23 18.01 7.27
C PRO A 321 25.21 19.04 6.13
N GLY A 322 26.32 19.73 5.92
CA GLY A 322 26.45 20.82 4.95
C GLY A 322 26.04 22.20 5.49
N VAL A 323 25.30 22.29 6.60
CA VAL A 323 24.96 23.57 7.23
C VAL A 323 26.06 24.02 8.19
N VAL A 324 26.43 25.29 8.11
CA VAL A 324 27.56 25.87 8.86
C VAL A 324 27.21 27.25 9.41
N ALA A 325 27.60 27.54 10.64
CA ALA A 325 27.52 28.88 11.21
C ALA A 325 28.87 29.59 11.09
N ALA A 326 28.86 30.87 10.76
CA ALA A 326 30.04 31.72 10.73
C ALA A 326 29.73 33.10 11.33
N SER A 327 30.57 33.55 12.27
CA SER A 327 30.48 34.88 12.87
C SER A 327 31.50 35.83 12.26
N SER A 328 31.02 36.97 11.76
CA SER A 328 31.83 38.03 11.16
C SER A 328 32.05 39.19 12.13
N TYR A 329 33.23 39.82 12.01
CA TYR A 329 33.50 41.12 12.65
C TYR A 329 32.57 42.26 12.17
N ASP A 330 31.83 42.07 11.07
CA ASP A 330 30.80 43.00 10.58
C ASP A 330 29.55 43.10 11.49
N GLY A 331 29.54 42.43 12.64
CA GLY A 331 28.36 42.37 13.51
C GLY A 331 27.26 41.48 12.95
N LYS A 332 27.62 40.42 12.21
CA LYS A 332 26.68 39.47 11.64
C LYS A 332 27.08 38.02 11.94
N ILE A 333 26.15 37.25 12.48
CA ILE A 333 26.21 35.79 12.49
C ILE A 333 25.44 35.30 11.26
N GLY A 334 26.06 34.50 10.41
CA GLY A 334 25.45 33.93 9.22
C GLY A 334 25.47 32.41 9.21
N VAL A 335 24.30 31.80 9.05
CA VAL A 335 24.16 30.37 8.75
C VAL A 335 24.17 30.20 7.24
N HIS A 336 25.00 29.30 6.73
CA HIS A 336 25.25 29.07 5.32
C HIS A 336 25.06 27.59 4.97
N ASN A 337 24.64 27.30 3.74
CA ASN A 337 24.69 25.96 3.18
C ASN A 337 25.94 25.81 2.32
N LEU A 338 26.75 24.78 2.59
CA LEU A 338 27.83 24.36 1.71
C LEU A 338 27.24 23.59 0.53
N GLU A 339 26.99 24.32 -0.56
CA GLU A 339 26.66 23.73 -1.85
C GLU A 339 27.91 23.03 -2.41
N PHE A 340 27.98 21.70 -2.26
CA PHE A 340 28.99 20.85 -2.92
C PHE A 340 28.76 20.71 -4.44
N SER A 341 27.74 21.39 -4.98
CA SER A 341 27.36 21.40 -6.39
C SER A 341 27.54 22.80 -6.96
N SER A 342 28.63 23.02 -7.69
CA SER A 342 28.95 24.28 -8.37
C SER A 342 28.16 24.46 -9.68
N LEU A 343 26.82 24.42 -9.62
CA LEU A 343 25.95 24.66 -10.78
C LEU A 343 25.44 26.10 -10.90
N TYR A 344 25.65 26.97 -9.89
CA TYR A 344 25.16 28.35 -9.89
C TYR A 344 26.26 29.40 -9.64
N ALA A 345 27.42 29.20 -10.27
CA ALA A 345 28.41 30.26 -10.52
C ALA A 345 28.45 30.68 -12.01
N ALA A 346 27.34 30.52 -12.73
CA ALA A 346 27.12 31.10 -14.05
C ALA A 346 26.56 32.53 -13.87
N GLY A 347 27.41 33.44 -13.38
CA GLY A 347 26.94 34.73 -12.88
C GLY A 347 27.98 35.83 -12.66
N ASP A 348 29.26 35.63 -12.97
CA ASP A 348 30.10 36.77 -13.38
C ASP A 348 31.25 36.36 -14.30
N SER A 349 31.53 37.20 -15.29
CA SER A 349 32.44 36.90 -16.39
C SER A 349 33.86 37.39 -16.12
N THR A 350 34.62 36.65 -15.31
CA THR A 350 36.08 36.81 -15.20
C THR A 350 36.82 35.58 -15.72
N VAL A 351 37.28 35.66 -16.96
CA VAL A 351 38.12 34.66 -17.63
C VAL A 351 39.42 34.48 -16.84
N GLY A 352 39.63 33.30 -16.24
CA GLY A 352 40.90 32.97 -15.56
C GLY A 352 40.78 32.10 -14.30
N ALA A 353 39.59 31.90 -13.74
CA ALA A 353 39.42 30.99 -12.61
C ALA A 353 39.66 29.54 -13.04
N SER A 354 40.76 28.93 -12.55
CA SER A 354 41.05 27.51 -12.66
C SER A 354 39.81 26.68 -12.29
N ALA A 355 39.48 25.67 -13.09
CA ALA A 355 38.40 24.75 -12.79
C ALA A 355 38.71 24.04 -11.46
N ARG A 356 38.06 24.49 -10.37
CA ARG A 356 38.29 23.93 -9.04
C ARG A 356 38.03 22.41 -9.08
N PRO A 357 38.89 21.59 -8.47
CA PRO A 357 38.74 20.13 -8.48
C PRO A 357 37.33 19.72 -8.08
N ARG A 358 36.76 18.72 -8.76
CA ARG A 358 35.46 18.16 -8.38
C ARG A 358 35.60 17.57 -6.98
N ALA A 359 34.95 18.21 -6.00
CA ALA A 359 34.83 17.70 -4.65
C ALA A 359 34.41 16.22 -4.69
N ALA A 360 35.08 15.37 -3.91
CA ALA A 360 34.54 14.04 -3.66
C ALA A 360 33.15 14.21 -3.02
N ALA A 361 32.13 13.54 -3.56
CA ALA A 361 30.78 13.63 -3.02
C ALA A 361 30.79 13.24 -1.53
N PRO A 362 30.29 14.12 -0.62
CA PRO A 362 30.31 13.87 0.82
C PRO A 362 29.78 12.50 1.23
N LYS A 363 30.34 11.89 2.28
CA LYS A 363 29.88 10.59 2.82
C LYS A 363 28.36 10.54 3.03
N TRP A 364 27.73 11.63 3.51
CA TRP A 364 26.28 11.69 3.78
C TRP A 364 25.39 11.78 2.52
N LEU A 365 25.95 12.08 1.35
CA LEU A 365 25.23 12.02 0.06
C LEU A 365 25.39 10.66 -0.64
N LYS A 366 26.20 9.75 -0.10
CA LYS A 366 26.35 8.40 -0.65
C LYS A 366 25.19 7.54 -0.17
N CYS A 367 24.30 7.17 -1.07
CA CYS A 367 23.30 6.12 -0.85
C CYS A 367 23.96 4.78 -1.22
N PRO A 368 24.43 3.95 -0.27
CA PRO A 368 25.10 2.68 -0.60
C PRO A 368 24.13 1.64 -1.14
N THR A 369 22.87 1.71 -0.75
CA THR A 369 21.81 0.78 -1.12
C THR A 369 20.55 1.54 -1.52
N GLY A 370 19.71 0.90 -2.33
CA GLY A 370 18.40 1.42 -2.68
C GLY A 370 17.55 0.36 -3.39
N ALA A 371 16.24 0.54 -3.37
CA ALA A 371 15.29 -0.35 -4.03
C ALA A 371 14.16 0.47 -4.67
N SER A 372 13.68 0.02 -5.82
CA SER A 372 12.55 0.60 -6.54
C SER A 372 11.70 -0.50 -7.16
N PHE A 373 10.39 -0.36 -7.02
CA PHE A 373 9.45 -1.14 -7.81
C PHE A 373 9.45 -0.65 -9.26
N GLY A 374 9.30 -1.59 -10.19
CA GLY A 374 9.15 -1.39 -11.61
C GLY A 374 7.96 -2.19 -12.13
N PHE A 375 7.53 -1.86 -13.35
CA PHE A 375 6.38 -2.50 -13.99
C PHE A 375 6.59 -4.01 -14.19
N GLY A 376 5.52 -4.80 -14.10
CA GLY A 376 5.58 -6.26 -14.23
C GLY A 376 5.96 -7.01 -12.96
N GLY A 377 5.67 -6.46 -11.77
CA GLY A 377 6.04 -7.07 -10.48
C GLY A 377 7.55 -7.07 -10.21
N LYS A 378 8.33 -6.20 -10.88
CA LYS A 378 9.79 -6.20 -10.78
C LYS A 378 10.25 -5.34 -9.61
N LEU A 379 11.10 -5.88 -8.76
CA LEU A 379 11.81 -5.14 -7.71
C LEU A 379 13.28 -5.03 -8.11
N VAL A 380 13.71 -3.81 -8.46
CA VAL A 380 15.12 -3.51 -8.73
C VAL A 380 15.75 -3.04 -7.43
N SER A 381 16.83 -3.68 -7.01
CA SER A 381 17.63 -3.24 -5.87
C SER A 381 19.10 -3.13 -6.25
N PHE A 382 19.82 -2.21 -5.62
CA PHE A 382 21.26 -2.10 -5.76
C PHE A 382 21.93 -2.08 -4.39
N HIS A 383 23.13 -2.64 -4.33
CA HIS A 383 23.94 -2.76 -3.13
C HIS A 383 25.43 -2.86 -3.49
N PRO A 384 26.36 -2.53 -2.58
CA PRO A 384 27.78 -2.65 -2.86
C PRO A 384 28.18 -4.12 -2.83
N ALA A 385 28.94 -4.57 -3.83
CA ALA A 385 29.41 -5.96 -3.93
C ALA A 385 30.22 -6.35 -2.68
N GLN A 386 29.88 -7.49 -2.06
CA GLN A 386 30.61 -7.98 -0.89
C GLN A 386 31.93 -8.64 -1.31
N GLY A 387 33.07 -7.97 -1.07
CA GLY A 387 34.40 -8.58 -1.14
C GLY A 387 35.41 -7.87 -2.05
N THR A 388 35.01 -6.86 -2.81
CA THR A 388 35.91 -6.08 -3.68
C THR A 388 36.22 -4.70 -3.08
N GLN A 389 37.50 -4.33 -3.03
CA GLN A 389 37.88 -2.95 -2.74
C GLN A 389 37.51 -2.06 -3.94
N ALA A 390 36.72 -1.03 -3.67
CA ALA A 390 36.29 0.05 -4.57
C ALA A 390 35.32 -0.29 -5.72
N GLY A 391 34.07 0.17 -5.55
CA GLY A 391 33.32 0.82 -6.64
C GLY A 391 32.29 -0.01 -7.41
N THR A 392 32.35 -1.34 -7.40
CA THR A 392 31.36 -2.16 -8.11
C THR A 392 30.07 -2.29 -7.29
N SER A 393 28.98 -1.72 -7.80
CA SER A 393 27.62 -1.93 -7.28
C SER A 393 26.95 -3.04 -8.06
N GLU A 394 26.35 -4.00 -7.36
CA GLU A 394 25.56 -5.07 -7.96
C GLU A 394 24.09 -4.67 -7.95
N VAL A 395 23.43 -4.83 -9.11
CA VAL A 395 22.00 -4.56 -9.30
C VAL A 395 21.27 -5.89 -9.44
N HIS A 396 20.38 -6.18 -8.50
CA HIS A 396 19.50 -7.35 -8.55
C HIS A 396 18.12 -6.95 -9.05
N VAL A 397 17.59 -7.71 -10.01
CA VAL A 397 16.22 -7.58 -10.50
C VAL A 397 15.44 -8.82 -10.08
N HIS A 398 14.59 -8.68 -9.07
CA HIS A 398 13.73 -9.75 -8.59
C HIS A 398 12.34 -9.63 -9.23
N ASN A 399 11.74 -10.75 -9.62
CA ASN A 399 10.31 -10.80 -9.91
C ASN A 399 9.58 -11.15 -8.60
N LEU A 400 8.81 -10.19 -8.07
CA LEU A 400 8.03 -10.33 -6.85
C LEU A 400 6.57 -10.58 -7.22
N VAL A 401 6.09 -11.79 -6.93
CA VAL A 401 4.66 -12.09 -6.93
C VAL A 401 4.13 -11.80 -5.53
N ILE A 402 3.17 -10.87 -5.41
CA ILE A 402 2.58 -10.46 -4.14
C ILE A 402 1.46 -11.45 -3.75
N GLU A 403 0.68 -11.91 -4.73
CA GLU A 403 -0.45 -12.82 -4.53
C GLU A 403 -0.26 -14.14 -5.29
N GLN A 404 0.52 -15.05 -4.70
CA GLN A 404 0.82 -16.36 -5.30
C GLN A 404 -0.45 -17.19 -5.58
N SER A 405 -1.48 -17.06 -4.74
CA SER A 405 -2.77 -17.74 -4.90
C SER A 405 -3.57 -17.23 -6.12
N LEU A 406 -3.53 -15.93 -6.39
CA LEU A 406 -4.18 -15.33 -7.56
C LEU A 406 -3.46 -15.75 -8.84
N VAL A 407 -2.13 -15.76 -8.83
CA VAL A 407 -1.31 -16.24 -9.95
C VAL A 407 -1.68 -17.69 -10.29
N SER A 408 -1.64 -18.63 -9.33
CA SER A 408 -2.01 -20.03 -9.59
C SER A 408 -3.43 -20.16 -10.16
N ARG A 409 -4.43 -19.55 -9.51
CA ARG A 409 -5.84 -19.56 -9.96
C ARG A 409 -6.00 -19.03 -11.38
N SER A 410 -5.31 -17.96 -11.73
CA SER A 410 -5.39 -17.35 -13.06
C SER A 410 -4.75 -18.23 -14.15
N THR A 411 -3.65 -18.92 -13.85
CA THR A 411 -2.98 -19.85 -14.79
C THR A 411 -3.78 -21.14 -15.02
N GLU A 412 -4.42 -21.68 -13.98
CA GLU A 412 -5.33 -22.83 -14.10
C GLU A 412 -6.55 -22.48 -14.97
N PHE A 413 -7.10 -21.27 -14.77
CA PHE A 413 -8.21 -20.76 -15.55
C PHE A 413 -7.86 -20.52 -17.03
N GLU A 414 -6.71 -19.90 -17.31
CA GLU A 414 -6.21 -19.67 -18.66
C GLU A 414 -6.00 -21.00 -19.42
N ALA A 415 -5.43 -22.01 -18.75
CA ALA A 415 -5.26 -23.34 -19.31
C ALA A 415 -6.61 -24.02 -19.67
N ALA A 416 -7.66 -23.81 -18.87
CA ALA A 416 -9.01 -24.31 -19.21
C ALA A 416 -9.60 -23.57 -20.43
N MET A 417 -9.40 -22.26 -20.53
CA MET A 417 -9.91 -21.42 -21.62
C MET A 417 -9.22 -21.70 -22.96
N GLN A 418 -7.88 -21.79 -22.99
CA GLN A 418 -7.14 -22.03 -24.24
C GLN A 418 -7.46 -23.40 -24.85
N ASN A 419 -7.70 -24.42 -24.03
CA ASN A 419 -8.06 -25.76 -24.48
C ASN A 419 -9.55 -25.91 -24.88
N ARG A 420 -10.41 -24.91 -24.58
CA ARG A 420 -11.88 -24.97 -24.73
C ARG A 420 -12.53 -26.22 -24.11
N ASP A 421 -11.92 -26.76 -23.07
CA ASP A 421 -12.36 -28.02 -22.49
C ASP A 421 -13.56 -27.80 -21.56
N LYS A 422 -14.76 -28.11 -22.06
CA LYS A 422 -16.01 -28.11 -21.29
C LYS A 422 -15.95 -28.99 -20.03
N SER A 423 -15.04 -29.96 -19.93
CA SER A 423 -14.83 -30.77 -18.72
C SER A 423 -14.01 -30.05 -17.66
N ALA A 424 -12.92 -29.37 -18.06
CA ALA A 424 -12.09 -28.58 -17.16
C ALA A 424 -12.87 -27.39 -16.56
N LEU A 425 -13.67 -26.70 -17.37
CA LEU A 425 -14.55 -25.62 -16.89
C LEU A 425 -15.60 -26.11 -15.88
N ARG A 426 -16.15 -27.32 -16.05
CA ARG A 426 -17.07 -27.93 -15.07
C ARG A 426 -16.37 -28.27 -13.75
N ALA A 427 -15.17 -28.85 -13.81
CA ALA A 427 -14.37 -29.15 -12.61
C ALA A 427 -14.03 -27.88 -11.82
N LEU A 428 -13.75 -26.77 -12.51
CA LEU A 428 -13.55 -25.46 -11.88
C LEU A 428 -14.83 -24.94 -11.21
N CYS A 429 -16.00 -25.06 -11.85
CA CYS A 429 -17.29 -24.69 -11.24
C CYS A 429 -17.57 -25.50 -9.95
N ASP A 430 -17.28 -26.80 -9.97
CA ASP A 430 -17.43 -27.69 -8.81
C ASP A 430 -16.48 -27.28 -7.67
N GLN A 431 -15.22 -26.97 -7.97
CA GLN A 431 -14.26 -26.47 -7.00
C GLN A 431 -14.69 -25.11 -6.43
N LYS A 432 -15.16 -24.18 -7.27
CA LYS A 432 -15.63 -22.84 -6.84
C LYS A 432 -16.88 -22.91 -5.98
N SER A 433 -17.83 -23.78 -6.31
CA SER A 433 -19.00 -24.04 -5.47
C SER A 433 -18.59 -24.57 -4.08
N GLN A 434 -17.57 -25.43 -3.99
CA GLN A 434 -17.05 -25.92 -2.70
C GLN A 434 -16.26 -24.86 -1.90
N GLU A 435 -15.51 -23.98 -2.58
CA GLU A 435 -14.73 -22.91 -1.95
C GLU A 435 -15.58 -21.70 -1.50
N SER A 436 -16.73 -21.47 -2.13
CA SER A 436 -17.62 -20.33 -1.83
C SER A 436 -18.27 -20.42 -0.45
N LEU A 437 -18.50 -19.27 0.17
CA LEU A 437 -19.04 -19.17 1.53
C LEU A 437 -20.55 -18.87 1.53
N SER A 438 -21.03 -18.06 0.58
CA SER A 438 -22.46 -17.76 0.45
C SER A 438 -23.23 -18.89 -0.23
N GLU A 439 -24.45 -19.18 0.24
CA GLU A 439 -25.36 -20.11 -0.46
C GLU A 439 -25.80 -19.54 -1.83
N GLU A 440 -25.83 -18.21 -1.96
CA GLU A 440 -26.21 -17.48 -3.18
C GLU A 440 -25.14 -17.64 -4.28
N GLU A 441 -23.87 -17.65 -3.88
CA GLU A 441 -22.74 -17.95 -4.77
C GLU A 441 -22.77 -19.42 -5.20
N LYS A 442 -23.11 -20.34 -4.28
CA LYS A 442 -23.24 -21.78 -4.59
C LYS A 442 -24.34 -22.06 -5.59
N GLU A 443 -25.52 -21.44 -5.44
CA GLU A 443 -26.58 -21.54 -6.45
C GLU A 443 -26.07 -20.99 -7.80
N THR A 444 -25.40 -19.83 -7.81
CA THR A 444 -24.86 -19.21 -9.04
C THR A 444 -23.85 -20.11 -9.76
N TRP A 445 -22.84 -20.64 -9.06
CA TRP A 445 -21.84 -21.57 -9.63
C TRP A 445 -22.47 -22.89 -10.11
N SER A 446 -23.49 -23.37 -9.41
CA SER A 446 -24.17 -24.63 -9.76
C SER A 446 -25.09 -24.46 -10.98
N PHE A 447 -25.75 -23.31 -11.14
CA PHE A 447 -26.46 -22.95 -12.38
C PHE A 447 -25.48 -22.80 -13.56
N LEU A 448 -24.37 -22.10 -13.36
CA LEU A 448 -23.33 -21.93 -14.39
C LEU A 448 -22.77 -23.27 -14.89
N ARG A 449 -22.59 -24.26 -14.00
CA ARG A 449 -22.19 -25.62 -14.37
C ARG A 449 -23.18 -26.28 -15.35
N VAL A 450 -24.49 -26.14 -15.10
CA VAL A 450 -25.55 -26.72 -15.95
C VAL A 450 -25.59 -26.08 -17.34
N MET A 451 -25.25 -24.80 -17.45
CA MET A 451 -25.21 -24.07 -18.73
C MET A 451 -24.12 -24.57 -19.70
N PHE A 452 -23.14 -25.35 -19.25
CA PHE A 452 -22.11 -25.95 -20.12
C PHE A 452 -22.50 -27.31 -20.72
N GLU A 453 -23.60 -27.91 -20.27
CA GLU A 453 -24.10 -29.15 -20.86
C GLU A 453 -24.83 -28.90 -22.18
N ASP A 454 -24.89 -29.92 -23.04
CA ASP A 454 -25.42 -29.76 -24.38
C ASP A 454 -26.95 -29.50 -24.35
N GLY A 455 -27.41 -28.60 -25.24
CA GLY A 455 -28.56 -27.72 -24.97
C GLY A 455 -29.95 -28.34 -24.82
N ASP A 456 -30.13 -29.62 -25.12
CA ASP A 456 -31.39 -30.34 -24.84
C ASP A 456 -31.33 -31.07 -23.47
N THR A 457 -30.12 -31.39 -22.97
CA THR A 457 -29.88 -31.93 -21.61
C THR A 457 -29.80 -30.82 -20.56
N ALA A 458 -29.33 -29.62 -20.94
CA ALA A 458 -29.22 -28.47 -20.05
C ALA A 458 -30.59 -28.07 -19.46
N ARG A 459 -31.66 -28.01 -20.28
CA ARG A 459 -33.03 -27.70 -19.82
C ARG A 459 -33.55 -28.74 -18.82
N THR A 460 -33.34 -30.03 -19.09
CA THR A 460 -33.79 -31.12 -18.20
C THR A 460 -33.02 -31.13 -16.88
N LYS A 461 -31.73 -30.79 -16.86
CA LYS A 461 -30.95 -30.71 -15.62
C LYS A 461 -31.16 -29.41 -14.85
N LEU A 462 -31.49 -28.31 -15.52
CA LEU A 462 -31.93 -27.07 -14.86
C LEU A 462 -33.28 -27.26 -14.15
N LEU A 463 -34.19 -28.05 -14.74
CA LEU A 463 -35.44 -28.48 -14.09
C LEU A 463 -35.18 -29.30 -12.81
N VAL A 464 -34.30 -30.29 -12.87
CA VAL A 464 -33.86 -31.08 -11.70
C VAL A 464 -33.24 -30.18 -10.63
N HIS A 465 -32.40 -29.21 -11.02
CA HIS A 465 -31.76 -28.28 -10.08
C HIS A 465 -32.75 -27.31 -9.43
N LEU A 466 -33.80 -26.89 -10.15
CA LEU A 466 -34.92 -26.09 -9.63
C LEU A 466 -35.86 -26.90 -8.69
N GLY A 467 -35.66 -28.21 -8.54
CA GLY A 467 -36.48 -29.09 -7.70
C GLY A 467 -37.66 -29.75 -8.43
N PHE A 468 -37.78 -29.56 -9.75
CA PHE A 468 -38.86 -30.12 -10.57
C PHE A 468 -38.34 -31.29 -11.41
N ASN A 469 -38.37 -32.49 -10.83
CA ASN A 469 -38.15 -33.69 -11.61
C ASN A 469 -39.32 -33.89 -12.61
N PRO A 470 -39.06 -34.10 -13.92
CA PRO A 470 -40.09 -34.64 -14.79
C PRO A 470 -40.52 -36.01 -14.22
N PRO A 471 -41.80 -36.40 -14.33
CA PRO A 471 -42.19 -37.76 -14.01
C PRO A 471 -41.35 -38.69 -14.89
N GLN A 472 -40.53 -39.54 -14.26
CA GLN A 472 -39.88 -40.62 -14.99
C GLN A 472 -41.00 -41.42 -15.66
N GLU A 473 -40.84 -41.72 -16.96
CA GLU A 473 -41.55 -42.83 -17.56
C GLU A 473 -41.42 -44.04 -16.61
N PRO A 474 -42.49 -44.80 -16.34
CA PRO A 474 -42.43 -45.89 -15.38
C PRO A 474 -41.32 -46.85 -15.81
N THR A 475 -40.21 -46.81 -15.06
CA THR A 475 -39.06 -47.65 -15.38
C THR A 475 -39.53 -49.10 -15.33
N VAL A 476 -39.09 -49.87 -16.34
CA VAL A 476 -39.46 -51.29 -16.56
C VAL A 476 -39.15 -52.19 -15.33
N ASN A 477 -38.44 -51.64 -14.35
CA ASN A 477 -38.09 -52.26 -13.08
C ASN A 477 -39.27 -52.40 -12.09
N ALA A 478 -40.38 -51.68 -12.25
CA ALA A 478 -41.56 -51.83 -11.38
C ALA A 478 -42.40 -53.09 -11.72
N THR A 479 -42.37 -53.52 -12.99
CA THR A 479 -42.94 -54.80 -13.42
C THR A 479 -42.08 -56.00 -12.98
N ASP A 480 -40.80 -55.78 -12.68
CA ASP A 480 -39.84 -56.84 -12.36
C ASP A 480 -39.88 -57.32 -10.90
N GLU A 481 -40.46 -56.56 -9.96
CA GLU A 481 -40.66 -57.07 -8.58
C GLU A 481 -41.93 -57.93 -8.46
N LEU A 482 -42.99 -57.60 -9.21
CA LEU A 482 -44.20 -58.42 -9.30
C LEU A 482 -44.00 -59.67 -10.18
N SER A 483 -43.17 -59.60 -11.23
CA SER A 483 -42.79 -60.77 -12.01
C SER A 483 -41.83 -61.69 -11.25
N LYS A 484 -40.83 -61.15 -10.51
CA LYS A 484 -39.97 -61.94 -9.62
C LYS A 484 -40.75 -62.63 -8.51
N ALA A 485 -41.73 -61.97 -7.89
CA ALA A 485 -42.57 -62.61 -6.88
C ALA A 485 -43.36 -63.82 -7.42
N LEU A 486 -43.65 -63.86 -8.74
CA LEU A 486 -44.24 -65.05 -9.40
C LEU A 486 -43.18 -66.05 -9.91
N ALA A 487 -42.00 -65.58 -10.30
CA ALA A 487 -40.90 -66.43 -10.78
C ALA A 487 -40.20 -67.20 -9.64
N ASP A 488 -40.07 -66.61 -8.45
CA ASP A 488 -39.55 -67.29 -7.25
C ASP A 488 -40.47 -68.45 -6.78
N THR A 489 -41.74 -68.48 -7.22
CA THR A 489 -42.62 -69.65 -7.06
C THR A 489 -42.45 -70.74 -8.13
N LEU A 490 -41.69 -70.50 -9.22
CA LEU A 490 -41.55 -71.40 -10.37
C LEU A 490 -40.08 -71.51 -10.84
N ASN A 491 -39.28 -72.10 -9.98
CA ASN A 491 -37.85 -72.41 -10.13
C ASN A 491 -37.48 -73.13 -11.46
N ILE A 492 -36.90 -72.40 -12.44
CA ILE A 492 -36.25 -72.96 -13.64
C ILE A 492 -34.93 -72.21 -13.93
N ASP A 493 -33.88 -72.97 -14.26
CA ASP A 493 -32.47 -72.55 -14.35
C ASP A 493 -32.00 -72.35 -15.83
N HIS A 494 -30.82 -71.75 -15.97
CA HIS A 494 -29.91 -71.66 -17.13
C HIS A 494 -30.11 -70.59 -18.22
N GLY A 495 -28.96 -70.01 -18.64
CA GLY A 495 -28.66 -69.81 -20.06
C GLY A 495 -27.90 -68.53 -20.43
N THR A 496 -26.60 -68.63 -20.69
CA THR A 496 -25.82 -67.59 -21.39
C THR A 496 -26.13 -67.59 -22.90
N ASP A 497 -26.20 -66.43 -23.58
CA ASP A 497 -25.07 -65.89 -24.37
C ASP A 497 -25.40 -64.64 -25.23
N ASN A 498 -24.32 -64.06 -25.77
CA ASN A 498 -24.16 -62.87 -26.61
C ASN A 498 -25.05 -62.70 -27.87
N MET A 499 -25.16 -61.42 -28.31
CA MET A 499 -25.12 -60.87 -29.70
C MET A 499 -25.86 -61.65 -30.83
N ASP A 500 -26.64 -61.04 -31.73
CA ASP A 500 -26.37 -59.78 -32.43
C ASP A 500 -27.60 -59.31 -33.26
N ALA A 501 -27.47 -58.15 -33.90
CA ALA A 501 -28.16 -57.74 -35.13
C ALA A 501 -29.71 -57.49 -35.19
N GLN A 502 -30.07 -56.20 -35.11
CA GLN A 502 -30.56 -55.38 -36.25
C GLN A 502 -31.88 -55.68 -37.04
N PHE A 503 -32.52 -54.56 -37.42
CA PHE A 503 -33.45 -54.31 -38.53
C PHE A 503 -34.99 -54.47 -38.38
N LEU A 504 -35.62 -53.30 -38.24
CA LEU A 504 -36.84 -52.78 -38.92
C LEU A 504 -38.14 -53.61 -39.06
N ALA A 505 -39.17 -53.05 -38.41
CA ALA A 505 -40.49 -52.69 -38.97
C ALA A 505 -41.46 -53.78 -39.49
N ASP A 506 -42.59 -53.92 -38.79
CA ASP A 506 -43.91 -53.82 -39.41
C ASP A 506 -44.94 -53.22 -38.41
N ASN A 507 -46.04 -52.66 -38.90
CA ASN A 507 -47.08 -51.98 -38.10
C ASN A 507 -48.19 -52.97 -37.66
N GLY A 508 -48.86 -52.68 -36.54
CA GLY A 508 -49.86 -53.59 -35.96
C GLY A 508 -50.91 -52.93 -35.06
N ASP A 509 -51.58 -51.89 -35.55
CA ASP A 509 -52.75 -51.30 -34.88
C ASP A 509 -53.98 -52.23 -35.02
N ASP A 510 -54.16 -53.18 -34.09
CA ASP A 510 -55.29 -54.13 -34.14
C ASP A 510 -55.93 -54.48 -32.77
N PHE A 511 -55.56 -53.80 -31.67
CA PHE A 511 -55.89 -54.28 -30.31
C PHE A 511 -57.02 -53.54 -29.54
N PHE A 512 -57.40 -52.30 -29.90
CA PHE A 512 -58.32 -51.47 -29.09
C PHE A 512 -59.71 -51.23 -29.70
N ASN A 513 -60.23 -52.20 -30.46
CA ASN A 513 -61.65 -52.22 -30.83
C ASN A 513 -62.51 -52.86 -29.73
N ASN A 514 -63.25 -51.99 -29.04
CA ASN A 514 -64.56 -52.21 -28.42
C ASN A 514 -64.64 -52.98 -27.07
N PRO A 515 -65.11 -52.32 -25.99
CA PRO A 515 -65.64 -52.99 -24.80
C PRO A 515 -67.16 -53.21 -24.92
N GLN A 516 -67.67 -54.44 -24.76
CA GLN A 516 -69.11 -54.67 -24.54
C GLN A 516 -69.42 -56.01 -23.83
N PRO A 517 -70.48 -56.09 -22.99
CA PRO A 517 -70.81 -57.29 -22.23
C PRO A 517 -71.95 -58.16 -22.81
N SER A 518 -71.78 -59.48 -22.67
CA SER A 518 -72.77 -60.56 -22.37
C SER A 518 -74.16 -60.67 -23.05
N GLU A 519 -74.40 -61.87 -23.60
CA GLU A 519 -75.67 -62.66 -23.69
C GLU A 519 -75.28 -64.13 -24.03
N THR A 520 -76.06 -65.23 -23.91
CA THR A 520 -77.34 -65.61 -23.23
C THR A 520 -77.27 -67.13 -22.90
N SER A 521 -78.08 -67.72 -22.01
CA SER A 521 -79.30 -68.51 -22.32
C SER A 521 -79.71 -69.43 -21.12
N LEU A 522 -80.90 -70.05 -21.16
CA LEU A 522 -81.64 -70.63 -19.99
C LEU A 522 -81.80 -72.17 -20.02
N ALA A 523 -81.63 -72.86 -18.86
CA ALA A 523 -82.27 -74.15 -18.43
C ALA A 523 -81.69 -74.63 -17.07
N GLU A 524 -82.49 -74.72 -16.00
CA GLU A 524 -83.06 -75.94 -15.35
C GLU A 524 -82.38 -76.39 -14.03
N GLU A 525 -83.13 -77.10 -13.18
CA GLU A 525 -82.92 -77.30 -11.72
C GLU A 525 -82.10 -78.59 -11.37
N PRO A 526 -81.58 -78.80 -10.14
CA PRO A 526 -82.42 -79.07 -8.96
C PRO A 526 -81.99 -78.46 -7.60
N MET A 527 -82.96 -78.25 -6.70
CA MET A 527 -82.91 -78.39 -5.22
C MET A 527 -81.60 -78.00 -4.47
N SER A 528 -81.58 -77.10 -3.46
CA SER A 528 -82.61 -76.85 -2.44
C SER A 528 -82.29 -75.66 -1.51
N THR A 529 -83.34 -74.90 -1.11
CA THR A 529 -83.51 -74.07 0.13
C THR A 529 -82.44 -73.02 0.53
N ASN A 530 -82.74 -71.79 0.95
CA ASN A 530 -83.99 -71.03 1.16
C ASN A 530 -83.59 -69.52 1.15
N VAL A 531 -84.17 -68.59 0.38
CA VAL A 531 -85.55 -68.01 0.35
C VAL A 531 -85.55 -66.55 0.86
N GLN A 532 -86.31 -65.71 0.14
CA GLN A 532 -86.67 -64.28 0.30
C GLN A 532 -85.72 -63.27 -0.36
N GLU A 533 -85.97 -62.81 -1.59
CA GLU A 533 -87.15 -62.07 -2.12
C GLU A 533 -87.43 -60.75 -1.40
N ILE A 534 -87.50 -59.64 -2.16
CA ILE A 534 -88.77 -59.00 -2.58
C ILE A 534 -88.45 -57.95 -3.67
N GLU A 535 -89.41 -57.77 -4.58
CA GLU A 535 -89.42 -56.83 -5.70
C GLU A 535 -89.44 -55.36 -5.22
N GLN A 536 -89.01 -54.39 -6.06
CA GLN A 536 -89.90 -53.30 -6.52
C GLN A 536 -89.24 -52.24 -7.43
N GLU A 537 -90.13 -51.70 -8.27
CA GLU A 537 -90.21 -50.45 -9.02
C GLU A 537 -89.26 -49.27 -8.70
N MET A 538 -89.07 -48.41 -9.71
CA MET A 538 -88.55 -47.04 -9.57
C MET A 538 -89.23 -46.29 -8.40
N PRO A 539 -88.47 -45.52 -7.59
CA PRO A 539 -88.35 -44.10 -7.96
C PRO A 539 -86.99 -43.41 -7.68
N GLU A 540 -86.79 -42.35 -8.45
CA GLU A 540 -86.11 -41.08 -8.15
C GLU A 540 -85.26 -40.94 -6.88
N ASN A 541 -84.02 -40.49 -7.04
CA ASN A 541 -83.44 -39.48 -6.15
C ASN A 541 -82.66 -38.44 -6.97
N ILE A 542 -83.31 -37.30 -7.20
CA ILE A 542 -82.83 -36.19 -8.02
C ILE A 542 -82.07 -35.20 -7.12
N VAL A 543 -80.78 -34.98 -7.40
CA VAL A 543 -80.10 -33.75 -6.99
C VAL A 543 -80.77 -32.59 -7.76
N PRO A 544 -81.12 -31.45 -7.14
CA PRO A 544 -82.09 -30.51 -7.71
C PRO A 544 -81.58 -29.75 -8.95
N SER A 545 -81.67 -30.40 -10.10
CA SER A 545 -81.66 -29.75 -11.41
C SER A 545 -82.97 -29.00 -11.61
N ASP A 546 -82.89 -27.77 -12.09
CA ASP A 546 -84.08 -27.03 -12.51
C ASP A 546 -84.68 -27.74 -13.76
N PRO A 547 -85.88 -28.35 -13.67
CA PRO A 547 -86.37 -29.28 -14.70
C PRO A 547 -86.72 -28.58 -16.02
N SER A 548 -86.72 -27.25 -16.03
CA SER A 548 -86.81 -26.40 -17.22
C SER A 548 -85.52 -26.41 -18.05
N ILE A 549 -84.36 -26.38 -17.37
CA ILE A 549 -83.03 -26.32 -17.98
C ILE A 549 -82.66 -27.70 -18.55
N ASP A 550 -82.91 -28.79 -17.81
CA ASP A 550 -82.68 -30.15 -18.29
C ASP A 550 -83.47 -30.47 -19.57
N LYS A 551 -84.75 -30.09 -19.62
CA LYS A 551 -85.59 -30.27 -20.81
C LYS A 551 -85.10 -29.41 -21.99
N SER A 552 -84.56 -28.23 -21.73
CA SER A 552 -84.01 -27.35 -22.77
C SER A 552 -82.71 -27.92 -23.35
N ILE A 553 -81.81 -28.43 -22.50
CA ILE A 553 -80.56 -29.10 -22.91
C ILE A 553 -80.89 -30.39 -23.68
N GLN A 554 -81.80 -31.23 -23.18
CA GLN A 554 -82.27 -32.43 -23.87
C GLN A 554 -82.88 -32.10 -25.24
N HIS A 555 -83.71 -31.05 -25.33
CA HIS A 555 -84.29 -30.62 -26.60
C HIS A 555 -83.21 -30.14 -27.60
N ALA A 556 -82.22 -29.35 -27.15
CA ALA A 556 -81.10 -28.93 -27.99
C ALA A 556 -80.27 -30.12 -28.51
N LEU A 557 -80.02 -31.12 -27.65
CA LEU A 557 -79.34 -32.37 -28.03
C LEU A 557 -80.15 -33.21 -29.03
N VAL A 558 -81.46 -33.35 -28.83
CA VAL A 558 -82.36 -34.08 -29.75
C VAL A 558 -82.46 -33.38 -31.12
N VAL A 559 -82.32 -32.05 -31.17
CA VAL A 559 -82.25 -31.26 -32.41
C VAL A 559 -80.86 -31.32 -33.07
N GLY A 560 -79.84 -31.85 -32.38
CA GLY A 560 -78.45 -31.89 -32.85
C GLY A 560 -77.71 -30.56 -32.74
N ASP A 561 -78.26 -29.57 -32.04
CA ASP A 561 -77.61 -28.28 -31.78
C ASP A 561 -76.73 -28.36 -30.53
N TYR A 562 -75.56 -28.99 -30.69
CA TYR A 562 -74.53 -29.07 -29.65
C TYR A 562 -74.08 -27.68 -29.16
N LYS A 563 -74.12 -26.65 -30.02
CA LYS A 563 -73.71 -25.28 -29.67
C LYS A 563 -74.75 -24.60 -28.79
N GLY A 564 -76.04 -24.76 -29.09
CA GLY A 564 -77.15 -24.35 -28.25
C GLY A 564 -77.12 -25.03 -26.88
N ALA A 565 -76.93 -26.36 -26.86
CA ALA A 565 -76.83 -27.15 -25.62
C ALA A 565 -75.67 -26.66 -24.73
N VAL A 566 -74.46 -26.51 -25.29
CA VAL A 566 -73.28 -26.02 -24.55
C VAL A 566 -73.52 -24.63 -23.96
N ASN A 567 -74.09 -23.69 -24.72
CA ASN A 567 -74.36 -22.34 -24.20
C ASN A 567 -75.36 -22.35 -23.04
N GLN A 568 -76.34 -23.26 -23.04
CA GLN A 568 -77.27 -23.44 -21.93
C GLN A 568 -76.60 -24.06 -20.71
N CYS A 569 -75.73 -25.06 -20.89
CA CYS A 569 -74.91 -25.62 -19.80
C CYS A 569 -73.98 -24.56 -19.19
N LEU A 570 -73.34 -23.71 -20.01
CA LEU A 570 -72.52 -22.58 -19.55
C LEU A 570 -73.34 -21.56 -18.74
N ALA A 571 -74.54 -21.20 -19.21
CA ALA A 571 -75.45 -20.29 -18.50
C ALA A 571 -75.96 -20.88 -17.16
N ALA A 572 -76.14 -22.21 -17.10
CA ALA A 572 -76.52 -22.94 -15.89
C ALA A 572 -75.32 -23.26 -14.96
N ASN A 573 -74.12 -22.77 -15.27
CA ASN A 573 -72.86 -23.06 -14.56
C ASN A 573 -72.49 -24.56 -14.51
N ARG A 574 -73.05 -25.40 -15.39
CA ARG A 574 -72.80 -26.84 -15.49
C ARG A 574 -71.64 -27.11 -16.47
N MET A 575 -70.45 -26.70 -16.03
CA MET A 575 -69.24 -26.70 -16.86
C MET A 575 -68.78 -28.10 -17.28
N ALA A 576 -68.98 -29.12 -16.43
CA ALA A 576 -68.63 -30.51 -16.77
C ALA A 576 -69.46 -31.03 -17.95
N ASP A 577 -70.79 -30.84 -17.89
CA ASP A 577 -71.71 -31.23 -18.96
C ASP A 577 -71.45 -30.43 -20.24
N ALA A 578 -71.15 -29.13 -20.11
CA ALA A 578 -70.75 -28.28 -21.24
C ALA A 578 -69.50 -28.83 -21.95
N LEU A 579 -68.47 -29.27 -21.21
CA LEU A 579 -67.26 -29.84 -21.78
C LEU A 579 -67.53 -31.19 -22.47
N VAL A 580 -68.25 -32.11 -21.83
CA VAL A 580 -68.59 -33.42 -22.42
C VAL A 580 -69.38 -33.26 -23.73
N ILE A 581 -70.38 -32.37 -23.75
CA ILE A 581 -71.16 -32.08 -24.96
C ILE A 581 -70.29 -31.39 -26.03
N ALA A 582 -69.40 -30.48 -25.63
CA ALA A 582 -68.51 -29.78 -26.56
C ALA A 582 -67.47 -30.70 -27.21
N HIS A 583 -67.04 -31.77 -26.54
CA HIS A 583 -66.16 -32.79 -27.14
C HIS A 583 -66.85 -33.53 -28.28
N ALA A 584 -68.13 -33.93 -28.08
CA ALA A 584 -68.95 -34.54 -29.14
C ALA A 584 -69.30 -33.55 -30.28
N GLY A 585 -69.41 -32.25 -29.97
CA GLY A 585 -69.76 -31.20 -30.93
C GLY A 585 -68.61 -30.64 -31.79
N GLY A 586 -67.41 -31.23 -31.72
CA GLY A 586 -66.26 -30.91 -32.59
C GLY A 586 -65.24 -29.93 -32.00
N SER A 587 -64.01 -29.98 -32.54
CA SER A 587 -62.83 -29.30 -31.98
C SER A 587 -63.00 -27.80 -31.74
N ALA A 588 -63.58 -27.06 -32.70
CA ALA A 588 -63.79 -25.61 -32.55
C ALA A 588 -64.80 -25.26 -31.43
N LEU A 589 -65.81 -26.11 -31.18
CA LEU A 589 -66.74 -25.92 -30.07
C LEU A 589 -66.07 -26.26 -28.73
N TRP A 590 -65.30 -27.35 -28.70
CA TRP A 590 -64.45 -27.70 -27.56
C TRP A 590 -63.49 -26.58 -27.18
N GLU A 591 -62.75 -26.01 -28.14
CA GLU A 591 -61.83 -24.89 -27.89
C GLU A 591 -62.54 -23.65 -27.35
N SER A 592 -63.68 -23.25 -27.94
CA SER A 592 -64.46 -22.11 -27.45
C SER A 592 -64.97 -22.35 -26.02
N THR A 593 -65.42 -23.56 -25.71
CA THR A 593 -65.96 -23.93 -24.40
C THR A 593 -64.86 -24.02 -23.35
N ARG A 594 -63.72 -24.62 -23.70
CA ARG A 594 -62.49 -24.68 -22.90
C ARG A 594 -61.97 -23.28 -22.57
N ASN A 595 -61.92 -22.38 -23.56
CA ASN A 595 -61.46 -21.00 -23.34
C ASN A 595 -62.42 -20.21 -22.43
N GLN A 596 -63.74 -20.46 -22.53
CA GLN A 596 -64.72 -19.85 -21.63
C GLN A 596 -64.64 -20.42 -20.20
N TYR A 597 -64.39 -21.73 -20.06
CA TYR A 597 -64.14 -22.37 -18.77
C TYR A 597 -62.88 -21.82 -18.09
N LEU A 598 -61.77 -21.73 -18.82
CA LEU A 598 -60.51 -21.18 -18.32
C LEU A 598 -60.66 -19.72 -17.85
N LYS A 599 -61.40 -18.88 -18.59
CA LYS A 599 -61.73 -17.50 -18.19
C LYS A 599 -62.57 -17.41 -16.91
N ASN A 600 -63.50 -18.33 -16.71
CA ASN A 600 -64.36 -18.36 -15.52
C ASN A 600 -63.67 -19.03 -14.31
N SER A 601 -62.57 -19.74 -14.52
CA SER A 601 -61.86 -20.46 -13.47
C SER A 601 -60.97 -19.55 -12.61
N ILE A 602 -61.06 -19.72 -11.29
CA ILE A 602 -60.38 -18.85 -10.30
C ILE A 602 -59.05 -19.47 -9.82
N SER A 603 -58.84 -20.78 -9.98
CA SER A 603 -57.71 -21.48 -9.38
C SER A 603 -56.36 -21.17 -10.07
N PRO A 604 -55.25 -21.02 -9.32
CA PRO A 604 -53.96 -20.69 -9.90
C PRO A 604 -53.46 -21.67 -10.96
N TYR A 605 -53.60 -22.98 -10.73
CA TYR A 605 -53.14 -24.00 -11.67
C TYR A 605 -53.90 -23.98 -13.01
N LEU A 606 -55.19 -23.63 -13.02
CA LEU A 606 -55.95 -23.47 -14.28
C LEU A 606 -55.51 -22.24 -15.08
N LYS A 607 -54.93 -21.22 -14.43
CA LYS A 607 -54.28 -20.11 -15.15
C LYS A 607 -52.99 -20.56 -15.84
N VAL A 608 -52.19 -21.43 -15.20
CA VAL A 608 -51.02 -22.07 -15.85
C VAL A 608 -51.47 -22.86 -17.07
N VAL A 609 -52.48 -23.73 -16.92
CA VAL A 609 -53.08 -24.48 -18.03
C VAL A 609 -53.62 -23.55 -19.11
N SER A 610 -54.20 -22.39 -18.77
CA SER A 610 -54.70 -21.43 -19.76
C SER A 610 -53.59 -20.80 -20.60
N ALA A 611 -52.43 -20.51 -19.99
CA ALA A 611 -51.27 -19.99 -20.71
C ALA A 611 -50.63 -21.04 -21.62
N MET A 612 -50.48 -22.28 -21.13
CA MET A 612 -49.96 -23.42 -21.89
C MET A 612 -50.84 -23.74 -23.11
N VAL A 613 -52.17 -23.74 -22.92
CA VAL A 613 -53.14 -24.09 -23.97
C VAL A 613 -53.40 -22.94 -24.94
N GLY A 614 -53.21 -21.69 -24.51
CA GLY A 614 -53.33 -20.49 -25.34
C GLY A 614 -52.04 -20.04 -26.04
N ASN A 615 -50.91 -20.69 -25.74
CA ASN A 615 -49.55 -20.29 -26.16
C ASN A 615 -49.19 -18.82 -25.81
N ASP A 616 -49.74 -18.28 -24.73
CA ASP A 616 -49.50 -16.90 -24.28
C ASP A 616 -48.60 -16.88 -23.03
N LEU A 617 -47.35 -17.28 -23.24
CA LEU A 617 -46.33 -17.32 -22.20
C LEU A 617 -45.91 -15.91 -21.74
N MET A 618 -46.03 -14.89 -22.61
CA MET A 618 -45.65 -13.50 -22.31
C MET A 618 -46.62 -12.84 -21.30
N SER A 619 -47.94 -13.00 -21.47
CA SER A 619 -48.89 -12.45 -20.49
C SER A 619 -48.85 -13.22 -19.17
N PHE A 620 -48.55 -14.52 -19.20
CA PHE A 620 -48.31 -15.33 -18.01
C PHE A 620 -47.12 -14.83 -17.19
N VAL A 621 -45.93 -14.68 -17.80
CA VAL A 621 -44.74 -14.12 -17.15
C VAL A 621 -44.99 -12.70 -16.62
N SER A 622 -45.89 -11.94 -17.25
CA SER A 622 -46.26 -10.58 -16.83
C SER A 622 -47.28 -10.53 -15.66
N THR A 623 -48.05 -11.60 -15.41
CA THR A 623 -49.16 -11.61 -14.45
C THR A 623 -48.97 -12.55 -13.25
N TRP A 624 -48.06 -13.52 -13.34
CA TRP A 624 -47.80 -14.48 -12.27
C TRP A 624 -47.12 -13.82 -11.03
N PRO A 625 -47.40 -14.29 -9.80
CA PRO A 625 -46.71 -13.86 -8.58
C PRO A 625 -45.23 -14.23 -8.58
N LEU A 626 -44.39 -13.28 -8.14
CA LEU A 626 -42.93 -13.40 -8.16
C LEU A 626 -42.37 -14.39 -7.12
N ASN A 627 -43.13 -14.68 -6.06
CA ASN A 627 -42.75 -15.65 -5.03
C ASN A 627 -42.55 -17.09 -5.57
N ALA A 628 -43.08 -17.37 -6.78
CA ALA A 628 -43.01 -18.67 -7.45
C ALA A 628 -42.14 -18.61 -8.72
N TRP A 629 -41.09 -17.78 -8.74
CA TRP A 629 -40.27 -17.60 -9.94
C TRP A 629 -39.59 -18.90 -10.42
N LYS A 630 -39.17 -19.78 -9.49
CA LYS A 630 -38.60 -21.11 -9.81
C LYS A 630 -39.60 -21.98 -10.59
N GLU A 631 -40.90 -21.91 -10.28
CA GLU A 631 -41.97 -22.56 -11.06
C GLU A 631 -42.13 -21.93 -12.45
N THR A 632 -42.11 -20.59 -12.54
CA THR A 632 -42.21 -19.93 -13.86
C THR A 632 -41.03 -20.24 -14.76
N LEU A 633 -39.81 -20.32 -14.23
CA LEU A 633 -38.62 -20.68 -14.99
C LEU A 633 -38.70 -22.15 -15.44
N ALA A 634 -39.15 -23.07 -14.58
CA ALA A 634 -39.41 -24.47 -14.95
C ALA A 634 -40.47 -24.62 -16.06
N LEU A 635 -41.54 -23.84 -16.02
CA LEU A 635 -42.55 -23.79 -17.09
C LEU A 635 -41.96 -23.26 -18.40
N LEU A 636 -41.11 -22.23 -18.34
CA LEU A 636 -40.39 -21.75 -19.51
C LEU A 636 -39.41 -22.82 -20.06
N CYS A 637 -38.73 -23.59 -19.20
CA CYS A 637 -37.82 -24.66 -19.63
C CYS A 637 -38.53 -25.81 -20.36
N THR A 638 -39.80 -26.05 -20.05
CA THR A 638 -40.59 -27.15 -20.60
C THR A 638 -41.41 -26.75 -21.83
N PHE A 639 -41.89 -25.51 -21.92
CA PHE A 639 -42.84 -25.10 -22.97
C PHE A 639 -42.35 -23.98 -23.92
N ALA A 640 -41.27 -23.25 -23.62
CA ALA A 640 -40.83 -22.16 -24.50
C ALA A 640 -40.03 -22.68 -25.71
N GLY A 641 -40.30 -22.11 -26.90
CA GLY A 641 -39.50 -22.35 -28.10
C GLY A 641 -38.07 -21.81 -27.98
N LYS A 642 -37.12 -22.37 -28.74
CA LYS A 642 -35.68 -21.99 -28.67
C LYS A 642 -35.43 -20.50 -28.93
N GLU A 643 -36.25 -19.84 -29.76
CA GLU A 643 -36.19 -18.40 -30.06
C GLU A 643 -36.82 -17.53 -28.96
N GLU A 644 -37.96 -17.95 -28.40
CA GLU A 644 -38.77 -17.16 -27.44
C GLU A 644 -38.20 -17.21 -26.01
N TRP A 645 -37.49 -18.29 -25.67
CA TRP A 645 -36.87 -18.53 -24.36
C TRP A 645 -36.07 -17.33 -23.84
N ASN A 646 -35.19 -16.72 -24.66
CA ASN A 646 -34.33 -15.62 -24.24
C ASN A 646 -35.15 -14.36 -23.86
N VAL A 647 -36.21 -14.06 -24.62
CA VAL A 647 -37.07 -12.89 -24.41
C VAL A 647 -37.97 -13.09 -23.17
N LEU A 648 -38.48 -14.30 -22.97
CA LEU A 648 -39.26 -14.68 -21.80
C LEU A 648 -38.42 -14.64 -20.51
N CYS A 649 -37.16 -15.07 -20.57
CA CYS A 649 -36.25 -14.99 -19.42
C CYS A 649 -35.80 -13.55 -19.11
N ASP A 650 -35.50 -12.72 -20.11
CA ASP A 650 -35.14 -11.29 -19.90
C ASP A 650 -36.30 -10.49 -19.29
N THR A 651 -37.55 -10.77 -19.71
CA THR A 651 -38.74 -10.14 -19.15
C THR A 651 -39.03 -10.60 -17.72
N LEU A 652 -38.94 -11.90 -17.42
CA LEU A 652 -39.03 -12.42 -16.04
C LEU A 652 -37.98 -11.78 -15.13
N ALA A 653 -36.71 -11.76 -15.56
CA ALA A 653 -35.60 -11.16 -14.83
C ALA A 653 -35.83 -9.66 -14.55
N SER A 654 -36.37 -8.91 -15.52
CA SER A 654 -36.68 -7.48 -15.34
C SER A 654 -37.76 -7.23 -14.28
N ARG A 655 -38.76 -8.13 -14.16
CA ARG A 655 -39.79 -8.04 -13.11
C ARG A 655 -39.19 -8.35 -11.73
N LEU A 656 -38.35 -9.37 -11.63
CA LEU A 656 -37.66 -9.74 -10.38
C LEU A 656 -36.75 -8.61 -9.89
N LEU A 657 -35.97 -8.01 -10.78
CA LEU A 657 -35.13 -6.84 -10.48
C LEU A 657 -35.98 -5.66 -9.98
N SER A 658 -37.14 -5.41 -10.59
CA SER A 658 -38.06 -4.33 -10.14
C SER A 658 -38.70 -4.59 -8.77
N ALA A 659 -38.76 -5.85 -8.33
CA ALA A 659 -39.26 -6.25 -7.02
C ALA A 659 -38.17 -6.35 -5.94
N GLY A 660 -36.89 -6.19 -6.31
CA GLY A 660 -35.75 -6.22 -5.39
C GLY A 660 -35.15 -7.62 -5.15
N ASP A 661 -35.62 -8.68 -5.81
CA ASP A 661 -34.98 -10.00 -5.76
C ASP A 661 -33.82 -10.05 -6.76
N MET A 662 -32.65 -9.64 -6.27
CA MET A 662 -31.45 -9.45 -7.08
C MET A 662 -30.84 -10.77 -7.57
N LEU A 663 -31.01 -11.86 -6.81
CA LEU A 663 -30.44 -13.18 -7.11
C LEU A 663 -31.30 -13.94 -8.13
N ALA A 664 -32.62 -13.93 -7.94
CA ALA A 664 -33.53 -14.50 -8.92
C ALA A 664 -33.37 -13.77 -10.28
N ALA A 665 -33.13 -12.46 -10.25
CA ALA A 665 -32.85 -11.67 -11.44
C ALA A 665 -31.52 -12.05 -12.12
N THR A 666 -30.39 -12.19 -11.39
CA THR A 666 -29.11 -12.62 -12.01
C THR A 666 -29.20 -14.00 -12.64
N LEU A 667 -29.79 -14.97 -11.94
CA LEU A 667 -29.98 -16.34 -12.45
C LEU A 667 -30.85 -16.35 -13.72
N CYS A 668 -31.94 -15.57 -13.75
CA CYS A 668 -32.77 -15.45 -14.94
C CYS A 668 -32.07 -14.71 -16.10
N TYR A 669 -31.22 -13.70 -15.82
CA TYR A 669 -30.41 -13.04 -16.85
C TYR A 669 -29.31 -13.96 -17.43
N ILE A 670 -28.69 -14.81 -16.61
CA ILE A 670 -27.77 -15.87 -17.08
C ILE A 670 -28.53 -16.84 -18.01
N CYS A 671 -29.73 -17.28 -17.60
CA CYS A 671 -30.58 -18.17 -18.41
C CYS A 671 -31.02 -17.54 -19.75
N ALA A 672 -31.17 -16.20 -19.80
CA ALA A 672 -31.49 -15.43 -21.00
C ALA A 672 -30.29 -15.13 -21.92
N GLY A 673 -29.06 -15.38 -21.46
CA GLY A 673 -27.83 -14.94 -22.15
C GLY A 673 -27.56 -13.41 -22.06
N ASN A 674 -28.26 -12.68 -21.20
CA ASN A 674 -28.12 -11.23 -21.08
C ASN A 674 -27.03 -10.84 -20.06
N ILE A 675 -25.78 -10.97 -20.51
CA ILE A 675 -24.57 -10.76 -19.69
C ILE A 675 -24.49 -9.30 -19.18
N ASP A 676 -24.85 -8.31 -20.00
CA ASP A 676 -24.68 -6.89 -19.68
C ASP A 676 -25.46 -6.47 -18.42
N LYS A 677 -26.73 -6.89 -18.31
CA LYS A 677 -27.55 -6.61 -17.13
C LYS A 677 -27.07 -7.39 -15.89
N ALA A 678 -26.60 -8.62 -16.06
CA ALA A 678 -26.02 -9.39 -14.96
C ALA A 678 -24.74 -8.73 -14.40
N VAL A 679 -23.87 -8.23 -15.28
CA VAL A 679 -22.66 -7.47 -14.91
C VAL A 679 -23.01 -6.14 -14.25
N GLU A 680 -24.03 -5.41 -14.73
CA GLU A 680 -24.50 -4.18 -14.08
C GLU A 680 -24.95 -4.47 -12.64
N ILE A 681 -25.75 -5.53 -12.44
CA ILE A 681 -26.23 -5.98 -11.13
C ILE A 681 -25.06 -6.33 -10.21
N TRP A 682 -24.12 -7.17 -10.66
CA TRP A 682 -22.94 -7.51 -9.85
C TRP A 682 -22.08 -6.30 -9.52
N SER A 683 -21.84 -5.39 -10.48
CA SER A 683 -21.04 -4.17 -10.28
C SER A 683 -21.57 -3.26 -9.15
N ARG A 684 -22.89 -3.26 -8.94
CA ARG A 684 -23.55 -2.52 -7.86
C ARG A 684 -23.33 -3.17 -6.50
N ASN A 685 -23.24 -4.50 -6.42
CA ASN A 685 -22.90 -5.23 -5.19
C ASN A 685 -21.40 -5.16 -4.85
N LEU A 686 -20.52 -5.13 -5.85
CA LEU A 686 -19.08 -4.91 -5.66
C LEU A 686 -18.72 -3.55 -5.06
N SER A 687 -19.64 -2.58 -5.11
CA SER A 687 -19.45 -1.27 -4.51
C SER A 687 -19.53 -1.28 -2.98
N SER A 688 -19.98 -2.39 -2.36
CA SER A 688 -20.28 -2.45 -0.91
C SER A 688 -19.37 -3.34 -0.06
N GLU A 689 -18.57 -4.26 -0.61
CA GLU A 689 -17.70 -5.17 0.18
C GLU A 689 -16.29 -5.39 -0.42
N ASP A 690 -15.34 -5.69 0.47
CA ASP A 690 -13.87 -5.72 0.29
C ASP A 690 -13.31 -6.08 -1.10
N GLY A 691 -12.59 -5.12 -1.69
CA GLY A 691 -12.04 -5.15 -3.04
C GLY A 691 -10.78 -6.02 -3.25
N GLY A 692 -10.84 -7.31 -2.92
CA GLY A 692 -9.73 -8.26 -3.16
C GLY A 692 -10.16 -9.60 -3.74
N LYS A 693 -11.15 -10.28 -3.16
CA LYS A 693 -11.51 -11.66 -3.55
C LYS A 693 -12.53 -11.72 -4.69
N THR A 694 -13.44 -10.76 -4.75
CA THR A 694 -14.63 -10.74 -5.61
C THR A 694 -14.35 -10.45 -7.08
N TYR A 695 -13.27 -9.72 -7.42
CA TYR A 695 -12.93 -9.39 -8.81
C TYR A 695 -12.62 -10.63 -9.66
N VAL A 696 -11.93 -11.63 -9.09
CA VAL A 696 -11.55 -12.85 -9.83
C VAL A 696 -12.77 -13.74 -10.08
N ASP A 697 -13.63 -13.93 -9.08
CA ASP A 697 -14.83 -14.78 -9.20
C ASP A 697 -15.85 -14.16 -10.17
N LEU A 698 -15.96 -12.83 -10.18
CA LEU A 698 -16.73 -12.06 -11.15
C LEU A 698 -16.21 -12.23 -12.58
N LEU A 699 -14.89 -12.14 -12.79
CA LEU A 699 -14.29 -12.31 -14.12
C LEU A 699 -14.32 -13.75 -14.61
N GLN A 700 -14.20 -14.73 -13.72
CA GLN A 700 -14.50 -16.13 -14.04
C GLN A 700 -15.97 -16.28 -14.45
N THR A 701 -16.91 -15.68 -13.73
CA THR A 701 -18.34 -15.69 -14.09
C THR A 701 -18.61 -15.05 -15.45
N ILE A 702 -17.98 -13.91 -15.75
CA ILE A 702 -18.05 -13.20 -17.04
C ILE A 702 -17.48 -14.02 -18.19
N THR A 703 -16.35 -14.68 -17.98
CA THR A 703 -15.70 -15.48 -19.03
C THR A 703 -16.40 -16.81 -19.28
N LEU A 704 -16.99 -17.41 -18.23
CA LEU A 704 -17.99 -18.46 -18.37
C LEU A 704 -19.19 -17.99 -19.22
N ALA A 705 -19.72 -16.79 -18.94
CA ALA A 705 -20.83 -16.23 -19.70
C ALA A 705 -20.45 -15.96 -21.18
N LEU A 706 -19.24 -15.45 -21.45
CA LEU A 706 -18.72 -15.27 -22.81
C LEU A 706 -18.58 -16.59 -23.59
N ALA A 707 -18.31 -17.71 -22.90
CA ALA A 707 -18.28 -19.03 -23.51
C ALA A 707 -19.67 -19.54 -23.99
N THR A 708 -20.77 -18.86 -23.62
CA THR A 708 -22.12 -19.13 -24.17
C THR A 708 -22.36 -18.51 -25.56
N GLY A 709 -21.44 -17.68 -26.07
CA GLY A 709 -21.38 -17.31 -27.50
C GLY A 709 -21.63 -15.84 -27.86
N HIS A 710 -21.78 -14.94 -26.89
CA HIS A 710 -22.00 -13.51 -27.16
C HIS A 710 -20.69 -12.77 -27.50
N LYS A 711 -20.74 -11.90 -28.53
CA LYS A 711 -19.57 -11.19 -29.10
C LYS A 711 -19.54 -9.67 -28.83
N ARG A 712 -20.34 -9.16 -27.90
CA ARG A 712 -20.38 -7.73 -27.57
C ARG A 712 -20.15 -7.54 -26.08
N PHE A 713 -19.31 -6.56 -25.77
CA PHE A 713 -18.94 -6.14 -24.43
C PHE A 713 -19.56 -4.75 -24.20
N SER A 714 -20.02 -4.47 -22.99
CA SER A 714 -20.49 -3.14 -22.57
C SER A 714 -19.37 -2.33 -21.88
N ALA A 715 -19.57 -1.00 -21.76
CA ALA A 715 -18.60 -0.09 -21.18
C ALA A 715 -18.36 -0.28 -19.66
N SER A 716 -19.26 -0.95 -18.95
CA SER A 716 -19.05 -1.39 -17.56
C SER A 716 -18.09 -2.59 -17.49
N LEU A 717 -18.19 -3.48 -18.48
CA LEU A 717 -17.38 -4.68 -18.60
C LEU A 717 -15.94 -4.37 -19.02
N SER A 718 -15.73 -3.39 -19.91
CA SER A 718 -14.39 -2.96 -20.32
C SER A 718 -13.55 -2.47 -19.15
N LYS A 719 -14.12 -1.57 -18.32
CA LYS A 719 -13.45 -1.03 -17.12
C LYS A 719 -13.11 -2.11 -16.10
N LEU A 720 -13.92 -3.16 -15.98
CA LEU A 720 -13.63 -4.29 -15.10
C LEU A 720 -12.45 -5.13 -15.60
N VAL A 721 -12.45 -5.46 -16.90
CA VAL A 721 -11.36 -6.20 -17.56
C VAL A 721 -10.04 -5.41 -17.50
N GLU A 722 -10.10 -4.08 -17.61
CA GLU A 722 -8.96 -3.17 -17.47
C GLU A 722 -8.31 -3.30 -16.09
N ASN A 723 -9.06 -3.10 -14.99
CA ASN A 723 -8.55 -3.23 -13.61
C ASN A 723 -7.91 -4.61 -13.35
N TYR A 724 -8.45 -5.68 -13.93
CA TYR A 724 -7.89 -7.02 -13.80
C TYR A 724 -6.64 -7.25 -14.66
N ALA A 725 -6.59 -6.67 -15.87
CA ALA A 725 -5.37 -6.68 -16.69
C ALA A 725 -4.24 -5.90 -15.99
N GLU A 726 -4.54 -4.79 -15.30
CA GLU A 726 -3.60 -4.09 -14.44
C GLU A 726 -3.14 -4.95 -13.25
N LEU A 727 -4.06 -5.63 -12.57
CA LEU A 727 -3.74 -6.54 -11.46
C LEU A 727 -2.81 -7.67 -11.94
N LEU A 728 -3.15 -8.37 -13.02
CA LEU A 728 -2.30 -9.41 -13.63
C LEU A 728 -0.93 -8.87 -14.06
N ALA A 729 -0.88 -7.68 -14.66
CA ALA A 729 0.38 -7.02 -15.00
C ALA A 729 1.21 -6.65 -13.76
N SER A 730 0.59 -6.25 -12.65
CA SER A 730 1.26 -5.98 -11.38
C SER A 730 1.88 -7.23 -10.75
N GLN A 731 1.26 -8.41 -10.94
CA GLN A 731 1.76 -9.71 -10.47
C GLN A 731 2.75 -10.36 -11.46
N GLY A 732 3.07 -9.70 -12.58
CA GLY A 732 4.03 -10.17 -13.58
C GLY A 732 3.48 -11.11 -14.67
N LEU A 733 2.17 -11.39 -14.68
CA LEU A 733 1.50 -12.23 -15.69
C LEU A 733 1.16 -11.46 -16.98
N LEU A 734 2.17 -10.82 -17.56
CA LEU A 734 2.03 -9.88 -18.69
C LEU A 734 1.40 -10.51 -19.95
N LYS A 735 1.64 -11.82 -20.20
CA LYS A 735 1.05 -12.53 -21.35
C LYS A 735 -0.47 -12.66 -21.20
N THR A 736 -0.92 -13.13 -20.04
CA THR A 736 -2.33 -13.39 -19.74
C THR A 736 -3.13 -12.09 -19.79
N ALA A 737 -2.59 -11.01 -19.20
CA ALA A 737 -3.15 -9.66 -19.30
C ALA A 737 -3.32 -9.19 -20.76
N MET A 738 -2.37 -9.49 -21.65
CA MET A 738 -2.49 -9.17 -23.08
C MET A 738 -3.58 -9.99 -23.78
N GLU A 739 -3.84 -11.24 -23.37
CA GLU A 739 -4.93 -12.06 -23.94
C GLU A 739 -6.31 -11.51 -23.55
N TYR A 740 -6.51 -11.11 -22.29
CA TYR A 740 -7.72 -10.39 -21.86
C TYR A 740 -7.92 -9.06 -22.60
N LEU A 741 -6.84 -8.29 -22.79
CA LEU A 741 -6.91 -7.04 -23.56
C LEU A 741 -7.18 -7.27 -25.05
N LYS A 742 -6.82 -8.42 -25.63
CA LYS A 742 -7.15 -8.77 -27.04
C LYS A 742 -8.61 -9.19 -27.22
N LEU A 743 -9.23 -9.80 -26.20
CA LEU A 743 -10.65 -10.19 -26.23
C LEU A 743 -11.60 -8.99 -26.36
N MET A 744 -11.21 -7.82 -25.84
CA MET A 744 -12.02 -6.59 -25.82
C MET A 744 -12.26 -5.93 -27.20
N GLY A 745 -11.62 -6.40 -28.28
CA GLY A 745 -11.70 -5.76 -29.59
C GLY A 745 -10.97 -4.41 -29.66
N ALA A 746 -11.06 -3.73 -30.80
CA ALA A 746 -10.36 -2.47 -31.06
C ALA A 746 -11.27 -1.22 -31.05
N ASP A 747 -12.58 -1.39 -31.06
CA ASP A 747 -13.51 -0.36 -31.59
C ASP A 747 -14.08 0.62 -30.54
N GLU A 748 -13.91 0.35 -29.23
CA GLU A 748 -14.32 1.26 -28.14
C GLU A 748 -13.27 1.30 -26.99
N ASN A 749 -12.04 1.74 -27.29
CA ASN A 749 -10.99 1.85 -26.27
C ASN A 749 -10.98 3.23 -25.58
N SER A 750 -10.84 3.24 -24.26
CA SER A 750 -10.32 4.39 -23.51
C SER A 750 -8.84 4.64 -23.88
N ASP A 751 -8.36 5.88 -23.68
CA ASP A 751 -6.92 6.19 -23.80
C ASP A 751 -6.08 5.40 -22.77
N GLU A 752 -6.67 5.04 -21.63
CA GLU A 752 -6.03 4.24 -20.57
C GLU A 752 -5.75 2.79 -21.04
N LEU A 753 -6.70 2.16 -21.75
CA LEU A 753 -6.55 0.82 -22.34
C LEU A 753 -5.45 0.76 -23.41
N THR A 754 -5.25 1.82 -24.20
CA THR A 754 -4.18 1.85 -25.22
C THR A 754 -2.81 2.00 -24.56
N ILE A 755 -2.68 2.89 -23.57
CA ILE A 755 -1.47 3.04 -22.75
C ILE A 755 -1.12 1.72 -22.04
N LEU A 756 -2.10 1.00 -21.49
CA LEU A 756 -1.86 -0.29 -20.82
C LEU A 756 -1.40 -1.38 -21.81
N ARG A 757 -2.05 -1.49 -22.98
CA ARG A 757 -1.63 -2.41 -24.06
C ARG A 757 -0.19 -2.14 -24.50
N ASP A 758 0.17 -0.87 -24.74
CA ASP A 758 1.51 -0.47 -25.15
C ASP A 758 2.56 -0.78 -24.07
N ARG A 759 2.28 -0.43 -22.81
CA ARG A 759 3.17 -0.75 -21.67
C ARG A 759 3.42 -2.26 -21.54
N ILE A 760 2.39 -3.08 -21.70
CA ILE A 760 2.52 -4.54 -21.68
C ILE A 760 3.34 -5.02 -22.89
N ALA A 761 3.03 -4.55 -24.11
CA ALA A 761 3.78 -4.91 -25.31
C ALA A 761 5.28 -4.63 -25.17
N PHE A 762 5.68 -3.38 -24.89
CA PHE A 762 7.08 -3.01 -24.71
C PHE A 762 7.77 -3.79 -23.58
N SER A 763 7.06 -4.12 -22.50
CA SER A 763 7.61 -4.92 -21.39
C SER A 763 7.84 -6.40 -21.74
N THR A 764 7.16 -6.93 -22.77
CA THR A 764 7.26 -8.34 -23.19
C THR A 764 8.21 -8.54 -24.37
N GLU A 765 8.28 -7.61 -25.33
CA GLU A 765 9.17 -7.72 -26.49
C GLU A 765 10.66 -7.67 -26.08
N GLY A 766 11.00 -6.88 -25.07
CA GLY A 766 12.37 -6.77 -24.53
C GLY A 766 12.97 -8.05 -23.94
N ALA A 767 12.19 -9.13 -23.78
CA ALA A 767 12.71 -10.44 -23.37
C ALA A 767 13.36 -11.25 -24.52
N SER A 768 13.27 -10.76 -25.76
CA SER A 768 13.78 -11.45 -26.96
C SER A 768 15.14 -10.96 -27.47
N THR A 769 15.66 -9.85 -26.93
CA THR A 769 16.86 -9.15 -27.41
C THR A 769 17.71 -8.56 -26.27
N ILE A 770 18.20 -9.43 -25.38
CA ILE A 770 19.38 -9.19 -24.52
C ILE A 770 20.25 -10.45 -24.54
#